data_AF-A0A1H2TJM8-F1
#
_entry.id   AF-A0A1H2TJM8-F1
#
_cell.length_a   1.000
_cell.length_b   1.000
_cell.length_c   1.000
_cell.angle_alpha   90.00
_cell.angle_beta   90.00
_cell.angle_gamma   90.00
#
_symmetry.space_group_name_H-M   'P 1'
#
loop_
_entity.id
_entity.type
_entity.pdbx_description
1 polymer ?
#
loop_
_entity_poly.entity_id
_entity_poly.type
_entity_poly.pdbx_seq_one_letter_code
_entity_poly.pdbx_strand_id
1 'polypeptide(L)'
;MSSALFIEPCGANSIIRVPGDRDAREHALFTAVPSVPGEAVVTATVGALMNRDLPQVVAQAAKRDLSVKRVWLALSGLGRPIKTGSPFPQRLAESLGVEVLAPDGALSLAPGGLLFVGGGVWRCFRPSDTSRPWGTRFPQPEWEALLPQDPVTVAGLTVEPIPAGLLVRPDGASPTSPVDPAYAVAVDPARPRLVLGRPGEAGYSPAQAAALLTRLRTSFELVPHTPRVATTDWLAELAARLGQDVRAATGMPLYALDGSVQVIAHNIEGGQLLRHAATVRIHQPDGRIRVLAYTPPPAGWVVAKDRVFRLPRAAELTPGDPVVEVIPAGLAVIPSAIATGRHAASLLAAEPHRFIVTVGLPGAGLPGWTPEILSALLAGLPPDALARLRILVLARVTESDREMLAEAAGGHARALEFSQVPAGSQDGTAAPVAVEPVTMPHARHRSTKIEQTEFQRLASFEPDPAVPAAERADLAAVRCYLGGGPLGAVAINAKLAAGTPVPTAYLACLNSGLRRLPVHRGVVYRPIRLSGKENLAFGEGEVLTEPGFLTTSATTGIAVPGSDVDLLIWSRNGRRTDELGVAGLSEEIVFSAKTRFKVLALDFESPPAVLLRELHPDEIPYSRILDTTDVAVLSKLRRALDRRRASARVAVTDEDQQARLAEPPQTMSPTS
;
A
#
# COMPACT_ATOMS: atom_id res chain seq x y z
N MET A 1 30.74 21.54 -43.21
CA MET A 1 32.03 21.38 -42.51
C MET A 1 31.93 20.13 -41.67
N SER A 2 32.70 19.09 -41.98
CA SER A 2 32.67 17.80 -41.24
C SER A 2 33.32 18.03 -39.87
N SER A 3 32.53 17.99 -38.81
CA SER A 3 33.06 18.11 -37.44
C SER A 3 33.79 16.81 -37.10
N ALA A 4 35.12 16.86 -36.97
CA ALA A 4 35.96 15.69 -36.70
C ALA A 4 35.63 15.09 -35.32
N LEU A 5 35.33 13.80 -35.25
CA LEU A 5 35.08 13.10 -33.98
C LEU A 5 36.37 12.99 -33.14
N PHE A 6 36.26 12.98 -31.82
CA PHE A 6 37.37 12.64 -30.92
C PHE A 6 36.95 11.61 -29.88
N ILE A 7 37.95 10.90 -29.34
CA ILE A 7 37.77 9.85 -28.32
C ILE A 7 38.19 10.43 -26.98
N GLU A 8 37.24 10.49 -26.06
CA GLU A 8 37.46 10.86 -24.66
C GLU A 8 37.69 9.59 -23.82
N PRO A 9 38.86 9.44 -23.17
CA PRO A 9 39.16 8.26 -22.36
C PRO A 9 38.54 8.35 -20.96
N CYS A 10 37.89 7.29 -20.51
CA CYS A 10 37.32 7.18 -19.16
C CYS A 10 37.74 5.85 -18.51
N GLY A 11 38.96 5.80 -17.97
CA GLY A 11 39.54 4.54 -17.48
C GLY A 11 39.84 3.58 -18.64
N ALA A 12 39.28 2.37 -18.61
CA ALA A 12 39.28 1.44 -19.76
C ALA A 12 38.16 1.75 -20.78
N ASN A 13 37.12 2.47 -20.35
CA ASN A 13 36.01 2.87 -21.22
C ASN A 13 36.39 4.06 -22.11
N SER A 14 35.62 4.28 -23.17
CA SER A 14 35.81 5.37 -24.13
C SER A 14 34.47 5.99 -24.54
N ILE A 15 34.44 7.31 -24.64
CA ILE A 15 33.27 8.09 -25.11
C ILE A 15 33.66 8.78 -26.43
N ILE A 16 32.90 8.55 -27.49
CA ILE A 16 33.10 9.21 -28.78
C ILE A 16 32.20 10.44 -28.86
N ARG A 17 32.79 11.59 -29.18
CA ARG A 17 32.10 12.89 -29.15
C ARG A 17 32.40 13.72 -30.37
N VAL A 18 31.51 14.69 -30.64
CA VAL A 18 31.74 15.77 -31.61
C VAL A 18 32.33 16.98 -30.87
N PRO A 19 33.27 17.73 -31.46
CA PRO A 19 33.78 18.98 -30.91
C PRO A 19 32.63 19.98 -30.67
N GLY A 20 32.57 20.53 -29.46
CA GLY A 20 31.52 21.48 -29.06
C GLY A 20 30.25 20.85 -28.48
N ASP A 21 30.21 19.53 -28.29
CA ASP A 21 29.12 18.86 -27.60
C ASP A 21 29.09 19.26 -26.11
N ARG A 22 28.02 19.94 -25.67
CA ARG A 22 27.90 20.56 -24.33
C ARG A 22 26.87 19.89 -23.43
N ASP A 23 26.28 18.76 -23.82
CA ASP A 23 25.30 18.10 -22.97
C ASP A 23 25.98 17.44 -21.75
N ALA A 24 26.01 18.20 -20.65
CA ALA A 24 26.59 17.76 -19.39
C ALA A 24 25.83 16.58 -18.78
N ARG A 25 24.52 16.41 -19.08
CA ARG A 25 23.72 15.31 -18.57
C ARG A 25 24.05 14.01 -19.31
N GLU A 26 24.11 14.08 -20.63
CA GLU A 26 24.53 12.94 -21.47
C GLU A 26 25.95 12.49 -21.12
N HIS A 27 26.87 13.44 -20.95
CA HIS A 27 28.23 13.15 -20.54
C HIS A 27 28.32 12.51 -19.13
N ALA A 28 27.53 13.01 -18.17
CA ALA A 28 27.45 12.43 -16.83
C ALA A 28 26.93 10.99 -16.84
N LEU A 29 25.98 10.68 -17.74
CA LEU A 29 25.46 9.32 -17.88
C LEU A 29 26.53 8.36 -18.43
N PHE A 30 27.27 8.73 -19.47
CA PHE A 30 28.29 7.86 -20.04
C PHE A 30 29.50 7.66 -19.12
N THR A 31 29.86 8.68 -18.35
CA THR A 31 30.94 8.56 -17.34
C THR A 31 30.52 7.71 -16.14
N ALA A 32 29.21 7.54 -15.90
CA ALA A 32 28.69 6.63 -14.88
C ALA A 32 28.77 5.15 -15.27
N VAL A 33 29.04 4.81 -16.54
CA VAL A 33 29.18 3.41 -16.97
C VAL A 33 30.36 2.76 -16.24
N PRO A 34 30.12 1.67 -15.48
CA PRO A 34 31.15 1.07 -14.63
C PRO A 34 32.29 0.50 -15.47
N SER A 35 33.50 0.58 -14.91
CA SER A 35 34.67 -0.13 -15.45
C SER A 35 34.72 -1.54 -14.88
N VAL A 36 34.67 -2.54 -15.74
CA VAL A 36 34.77 -3.96 -15.35
C VAL A 36 36.18 -4.45 -15.71
N PRO A 37 36.93 -5.08 -14.77
CA PRO A 37 38.27 -5.56 -15.05
C PRO A 37 38.34 -6.48 -16.27
N GLY A 38 39.20 -6.15 -17.24
CA GLY A 38 39.37 -6.91 -18.48
C GLY A 38 38.31 -6.65 -19.54
N GLU A 39 37.43 -5.67 -19.35
CA GLU A 39 36.42 -5.27 -20.33
C GLU A 39 36.50 -3.76 -20.61
N ALA A 40 36.28 -3.36 -21.86
CA ALA A 40 36.19 -1.95 -22.27
C ALA A 40 34.83 -1.66 -22.90
N VAL A 41 34.21 -0.54 -22.54
CA VAL A 41 32.97 -0.06 -23.15
C VAL A 41 33.25 1.13 -24.05
N VAL A 42 32.73 1.08 -25.27
CA VAL A 42 32.77 2.19 -26.24
C VAL A 42 31.35 2.74 -26.40
N THR A 43 31.15 3.99 -25.99
CA THR A 43 29.90 4.75 -26.13
C THR A 43 30.08 5.89 -27.14
N ALA A 44 28.98 6.44 -27.65
CA ALA A 44 29.00 7.62 -28.52
C ALA A 44 27.84 8.55 -28.19
N THR A 45 28.07 9.86 -28.19
CA THR A 45 27.00 10.85 -27.99
C THR A 45 26.05 10.89 -29.17
N VAL A 46 24.83 11.42 -28.98
CA VAL A 46 23.84 11.58 -30.05
C VAL A 46 24.42 12.31 -31.26
N GLY A 47 25.24 13.34 -31.04
CA GLY A 47 25.93 14.06 -32.11
C GLY A 47 26.91 13.17 -32.88
N ALA A 48 27.62 12.28 -32.20
CA ALA A 48 28.59 11.37 -32.81
C ALA A 48 27.91 10.24 -33.61
N LEU A 49 26.74 9.77 -33.17
CA LEU A 49 25.94 8.74 -33.86
C LEU A 49 25.58 9.12 -35.31
N MET A 50 25.47 10.41 -35.60
CA MET A 50 25.10 10.93 -36.93
C MET A 50 26.29 11.13 -37.87
N ASN A 51 27.53 10.92 -37.38
CA ASN A 51 28.73 11.17 -38.15
C ASN A 51 29.15 9.94 -38.98
N ARG A 52 29.50 10.17 -40.27
CA ARG A 52 29.88 9.10 -41.22
C ARG A 52 31.18 8.40 -40.86
N ASP A 53 32.09 9.08 -40.14
CA ASP A 53 33.40 8.55 -39.78
C ASP A 53 33.35 7.69 -38.50
N LEU A 54 32.18 7.62 -37.83
CA LEU A 54 31.98 6.90 -36.58
C LEU A 54 32.53 5.45 -36.59
N PRO A 55 32.32 4.61 -37.63
CA PRO A 55 32.84 3.24 -37.62
C PRO A 55 34.37 3.16 -37.50
N GLN A 56 35.09 4.10 -38.10
CA GLN A 56 36.55 4.15 -38.02
C GLN A 56 37.01 4.55 -36.61
N VAL A 57 36.34 5.54 -36.02
CA VAL A 57 36.64 6.04 -34.67
C VAL A 57 36.26 5.03 -33.59
N VAL A 58 35.17 4.28 -33.76
CA VAL A 58 34.80 3.16 -32.90
C VAL A 58 35.90 2.08 -32.91
N ALA A 59 36.42 1.73 -34.09
CA ALA A 59 37.51 0.77 -34.20
C ALA A 59 38.80 1.28 -33.53
N GLN A 60 39.08 2.59 -33.61
CA GLN A 60 40.22 3.21 -32.93
C GLN A 60 40.05 3.21 -31.40
N ALA A 61 38.85 3.53 -30.91
CA ALA A 61 38.53 3.51 -29.48
C ALA A 61 38.66 2.08 -28.91
N ALA A 62 38.17 1.07 -29.63
CA ALA A 62 38.28 -0.33 -29.24
C ALA A 62 39.73 -0.85 -29.21
N LYS A 63 40.65 -0.23 -29.97
CA LYS A 63 42.09 -0.58 -30.00
C LYS A 63 42.91 0.10 -28.89
N ARG A 64 42.32 1.02 -28.13
CA ARG A 64 43.05 1.88 -27.19
C ARG A 64 43.68 1.11 -26.04
N ASP A 65 43.02 0.04 -25.59
CA ASP A 65 43.52 -0.84 -24.54
C ASP A 65 43.47 -2.29 -25.03
N LEU A 66 44.62 -2.81 -25.47
CA LEU A 66 44.76 -4.18 -25.96
C LEU A 66 44.85 -5.22 -24.83
N SER A 67 44.86 -4.79 -23.56
CA SER A 67 44.89 -5.71 -22.42
C SER A 67 43.51 -6.30 -22.08
N VAL A 68 42.45 -5.74 -22.66
CA VAL A 68 41.07 -6.20 -22.42
C VAL A 68 40.79 -7.49 -23.18
N LYS A 69 40.00 -8.37 -22.56
CA LYS A 69 39.54 -9.63 -23.16
C LYS A 69 38.25 -9.43 -23.95
N ARG A 70 37.54 -8.33 -23.71
CA ARG A 70 36.21 -8.08 -24.23
C ARG A 70 35.96 -6.59 -24.46
N VAL A 71 35.31 -6.26 -25.58
CA VAL A 71 34.91 -4.89 -25.92
C VAL A 71 33.39 -4.83 -26.11
N TRP A 72 32.73 -3.94 -25.40
CA TRP A 72 31.30 -3.67 -25.52
C TRP A 72 31.08 -2.42 -26.38
N LEU A 73 30.43 -2.61 -27.53
CA LEU A 73 30.04 -1.52 -28.43
C LEU A 73 28.62 -1.08 -28.06
N ALA A 74 28.53 -0.07 -27.20
CA ALA A 74 27.28 0.46 -26.68
C ALA A 74 26.59 1.40 -27.70
N LEU A 75 26.23 0.84 -28.86
CA LEU A 75 25.60 1.53 -29.98
C LEU A 75 24.39 0.71 -30.49
N SER A 76 23.19 1.28 -30.40
CA SER A 76 21.92 0.60 -30.74
C SER A 76 21.93 -0.10 -32.10
N GLY A 77 21.44 -1.34 -32.14
CA GLY A 77 21.22 -2.12 -33.36
C GLY A 77 22.48 -2.63 -34.09
N LEU A 78 23.68 -2.33 -33.59
CA LEU A 78 24.95 -2.71 -34.22
C LEU A 78 25.16 -4.23 -34.27
N GLY A 79 24.54 -4.97 -33.35
CA GLY A 79 24.54 -6.42 -33.28
C GLY A 79 23.52 -7.09 -34.21
N ARG A 80 22.63 -6.35 -34.90
CA ARG A 80 21.58 -6.97 -35.73
C ARG A 80 22.16 -7.88 -36.81
N PRO A 81 21.63 -9.10 -36.98
CA PRO A 81 22.04 -9.98 -38.07
C PRO A 81 21.85 -9.31 -39.43
N ILE A 82 22.86 -9.38 -40.29
CA ILE A 82 22.80 -8.89 -41.67
C ILE A 82 22.64 -10.06 -42.65
N LYS A 83 21.96 -9.83 -43.78
CA LYS A 83 21.68 -10.89 -44.78
C LYS A 83 22.92 -11.36 -45.54
N THR A 84 23.90 -10.50 -45.73
CA THR A 84 25.09 -10.76 -46.57
C THR A 84 26.33 -10.10 -45.97
N GLY A 85 27.44 -10.83 -45.95
CA GLY A 85 28.74 -10.37 -45.42
C GLY A 85 28.86 -10.48 -43.90
N SER A 86 30.06 -10.20 -43.38
CA SER A 86 30.32 -10.19 -41.93
C SER A 86 29.88 -8.86 -41.31
N PRO A 87 29.09 -8.84 -40.22
CA PRO A 87 28.68 -7.61 -39.56
C PRO A 87 29.89 -6.87 -38.98
N PHE A 88 29.76 -5.55 -38.77
CA PHE A 88 30.86 -4.72 -38.26
C PHE A 88 31.49 -5.24 -36.96
N PRO A 89 30.71 -5.65 -35.93
CA PRO A 89 31.25 -6.25 -34.72
C PRO A 89 32.07 -7.52 -34.97
N GLN A 90 31.68 -8.36 -35.93
CA GLN A 90 32.41 -9.57 -36.30
C GLN A 90 33.79 -9.24 -36.90
N ARG A 91 33.84 -8.31 -37.85
CA ARG A 91 35.11 -7.85 -38.44
C ARG A 91 36.01 -7.20 -37.40
N LEU A 92 35.43 -6.49 -36.44
CA LEU A 92 36.19 -5.89 -35.35
C LEU A 92 36.75 -6.97 -34.41
N ALA A 93 35.96 -7.98 -34.05
CA ALA A 93 36.42 -9.12 -33.25
C ALA A 93 37.59 -9.84 -33.93
N GLU A 94 37.47 -10.11 -35.23
CA GLU A 94 38.54 -10.71 -36.04
C GLU A 94 39.81 -9.84 -36.08
N SER A 95 39.67 -8.52 -36.24
CA SER A 95 40.81 -7.61 -36.26
C SER A 95 41.49 -7.44 -34.90
N LEU A 96 40.76 -7.55 -33.80
CA LEU A 96 41.28 -7.33 -32.45
C LEU A 96 41.76 -8.62 -31.78
N GLY A 97 41.25 -9.78 -32.21
CA GLY A 97 41.48 -11.05 -31.53
C GLY A 97 40.79 -11.17 -30.17
N VAL A 98 39.78 -10.35 -29.89
CA VAL A 98 39.03 -10.31 -28.62
C VAL A 98 37.53 -10.48 -28.86
N GLU A 99 36.77 -10.76 -27.80
CA GLU A 99 35.32 -10.85 -27.89
C GLU A 99 34.73 -9.43 -28.04
N VAL A 100 33.82 -9.26 -29.01
CA VAL A 100 33.10 -7.99 -29.20
C VAL A 100 31.62 -8.22 -28.92
N LEU A 101 31.01 -7.39 -28.07
CA LEU A 101 29.58 -7.44 -27.80
C LEU A 101 28.90 -6.20 -28.37
N ALA A 102 27.78 -6.41 -29.07
CA ALA A 102 27.00 -5.33 -29.66
C ALA A 102 25.49 -5.63 -29.53
N PRO A 103 24.65 -4.62 -29.27
CA PRO A 103 23.22 -4.82 -29.05
C PRO A 103 22.49 -4.98 -30.39
N ASP A 104 21.60 -5.96 -30.51
CA ASP A 104 20.71 -6.09 -31.68
C ASP A 104 19.36 -5.36 -31.50
N GLY A 105 19.06 -4.93 -30.28
CA GLY A 105 17.90 -4.10 -29.92
C GLY A 105 18.21 -2.62 -29.72
N ALA A 106 17.26 -1.91 -29.13
CA ALA A 106 17.44 -0.52 -28.72
C ALA A 106 18.22 -0.46 -27.41
N LEU A 107 19.32 0.29 -27.39
CA LEU A 107 20.12 0.49 -26.19
C LEU A 107 19.55 1.63 -25.34
N SER A 108 19.39 1.37 -24.05
CA SER A 108 19.00 2.36 -23.04
C SER A 108 20.06 2.39 -21.95
N LEU A 109 20.44 3.59 -21.52
CA LEU A 109 21.34 3.79 -20.39
C LEU A 109 20.49 4.15 -19.17
N ALA A 110 20.35 3.20 -18.26
CA ALA A 110 19.65 3.42 -17.01
C ALA A 110 20.50 4.28 -16.07
N PRO A 111 19.87 5.09 -15.19
CA PRO A 111 20.57 5.76 -14.12
C PRO A 111 21.43 4.77 -13.31
N GLY A 112 22.62 5.20 -12.87
CA GLY A 112 23.61 4.32 -12.23
C GLY A 112 24.57 3.61 -13.20
N GLY A 113 24.50 3.90 -14.51
CA GLY A 113 25.50 3.46 -15.49
C GLY A 113 25.22 2.12 -16.15
N LEU A 114 24.08 1.49 -15.86
CA LEU A 114 23.72 0.20 -16.44
C LEU A 114 23.18 0.37 -17.87
N LEU A 115 23.76 -0.38 -18.79
CA LEU A 115 23.31 -0.46 -20.17
C LEU A 115 22.32 -1.63 -20.34
N PHE A 116 21.17 -1.34 -20.95
CA PHE A 116 20.09 -2.30 -21.15
C PHE A 116 19.65 -2.34 -22.62
N VAL A 117 19.40 -3.54 -23.16
CA VAL A 117 18.92 -3.74 -24.52
C VAL A 117 17.43 -4.09 -24.47
N GLY A 118 16.58 -3.19 -24.97
CA GLY A 118 15.15 -3.41 -25.11
C GLY A 118 14.78 -4.01 -26.47
N GLY A 119 13.89 -5.00 -26.47
CA GLY A 119 13.40 -5.65 -27.69
C GLY A 119 14.49 -6.43 -28.45
N GLY A 120 15.50 -6.92 -27.74
CA GLY A 120 16.65 -7.64 -28.27
C GLY A 120 17.63 -8.02 -27.15
N VAL A 121 18.84 -8.39 -27.53
CA VAL A 121 19.93 -8.81 -26.63
C VAL A 121 21.27 -8.23 -27.06
N TRP A 122 22.22 -8.21 -26.13
CA TRP A 122 23.63 -8.20 -26.48
C TRP A 122 23.97 -9.48 -27.22
N ARG A 123 24.65 -9.33 -28.36
CA ARG A 123 25.22 -10.45 -29.11
C ARG A 123 26.73 -10.45 -28.94
N CYS A 124 27.28 -11.61 -28.67
CA CYS A 124 28.71 -11.85 -28.59
C CYS A 124 29.25 -12.36 -29.92
N PHE A 125 30.25 -11.66 -30.44
CA PHE A 125 31.00 -11.96 -31.64
C PHE A 125 32.40 -12.37 -31.23
N ARG A 126 32.81 -13.56 -31.67
CA ARG A 126 34.13 -14.11 -31.38
C ARG A 126 34.90 -14.30 -32.70
N PRO A 127 36.24 -14.20 -32.67
CA PRO A 127 37.04 -14.50 -33.85
C PRO A 127 36.72 -15.90 -34.38
N SER A 128 36.43 -16.02 -35.68
CA SER A 128 36.15 -17.29 -36.38
C SER A 128 34.91 -18.07 -35.89
N ASP A 129 34.00 -17.45 -35.13
CA ASP A 129 32.76 -18.09 -34.66
C ASP A 129 31.53 -17.26 -35.06
N THR A 130 30.35 -17.88 -35.01
CA THR A 130 29.07 -17.20 -35.27
C THR A 130 28.58 -16.44 -34.04
N SER A 131 27.88 -15.32 -34.27
CA SER A 131 27.37 -14.50 -33.17
C SER A 131 26.31 -15.24 -32.35
N ARG A 132 26.41 -15.14 -31.01
CA ARG A 132 25.47 -15.78 -30.08
C ARG A 132 24.80 -14.75 -29.14
N PRO A 133 23.54 -14.96 -28.74
CA PRO A 133 22.92 -14.20 -27.66
C PRO A 133 23.76 -14.26 -26.38
N TRP A 134 23.82 -13.15 -25.64
CA TRP A 134 24.54 -13.05 -24.37
C TRP A 134 23.60 -12.77 -23.19
N GLY A 135 22.82 -11.69 -23.29
CA GLY A 135 21.91 -11.22 -22.24
C GLY A 135 21.40 -9.82 -22.56
N THR A 136 20.68 -9.19 -21.66
CA THR A 136 20.07 -7.87 -21.88
C THR A 136 20.75 -6.72 -21.14
N ARG A 137 21.62 -7.01 -20.16
CA ARG A 137 22.23 -6.02 -19.24
C ARG A 137 23.75 -6.00 -19.30
N PHE A 138 24.33 -4.82 -19.11
CA PHE A 138 25.75 -4.61 -18.83
C PHE A 138 25.94 -3.54 -17.72
N PRO A 139 26.75 -3.82 -16.68
CA PRO A 139 27.28 -5.13 -16.32
C PRO A 139 26.17 -6.14 -16.10
N GLN A 140 26.45 -7.42 -16.36
CA GLN A 140 25.46 -8.47 -16.22
C GLN A 140 25.31 -8.84 -14.74
N PRO A 141 24.13 -8.64 -14.12
CA PRO A 141 23.88 -9.12 -12.76
C PRO A 141 23.84 -10.66 -12.74
N GLU A 142 24.23 -11.27 -11.62
CA GLU A 142 24.25 -12.74 -11.48
C GLU A 142 22.86 -13.37 -11.70
N TRP A 143 21.81 -12.63 -11.38
CA TRP A 143 20.43 -13.07 -11.55
C TRP A 143 19.89 -12.97 -12.98
N GLU A 144 20.63 -12.39 -13.94
CA GLU A 144 20.18 -12.23 -15.34
C GLU A 144 19.68 -13.55 -15.94
N ALA A 145 20.43 -14.63 -15.71
CA ALA A 145 20.14 -15.94 -16.28
C ALA A 145 18.87 -16.60 -15.72
N LEU A 146 18.32 -16.07 -14.61
CA LEU A 146 17.10 -16.57 -13.97
C LEU A 146 15.83 -15.89 -14.51
N LEU A 147 15.97 -14.85 -15.33
CA LEU A 147 14.86 -14.05 -15.83
C LEU A 147 14.54 -14.35 -17.29
N PRO A 148 13.27 -14.21 -17.72
CA PRO A 148 12.93 -14.22 -19.13
C PRO A 148 13.62 -13.04 -19.85
N GLN A 149 14.09 -13.29 -21.07
CA GLN A 149 14.68 -12.27 -21.95
C GLN A 149 13.65 -11.56 -22.84
N ASP A 150 12.49 -12.18 -23.02
CA ASP A 150 11.36 -11.65 -23.77
C ASP A 150 10.12 -11.51 -22.87
N PRO A 151 9.16 -10.64 -23.21
CA PRO A 151 7.91 -10.55 -22.48
C PRO A 151 7.15 -11.87 -22.45
N VAL A 152 6.64 -12.25 -21.28
CA VAL A 152 5.86 -13.48 -21.06
C VAL A 152 4.53 -13.17 -20.37
N THR A 153 3.46 -13.85 -20.78
CA THR A 153 2.14 -13.70 -20.17
C THR A 153 1.81 -14.89 -19.27
N VAL A 154 1.46 -14.63 -18.01
CA VAL A 154 1.12 -15.63 -16.99
C VAL A 154 -0.05 -15.11 -16.16
N ALA A 155 -1.10 -15.92 -15.99
CA ALA A 155 -2.25 -15.58 -15.13
C ALA A 155 -2.92 -14.21 -15.44
N GLY A 156 -2.96 -13.84 -16.73
CA GLY A 156 -3.50 -12.55 -17.17
C GLY A 156 -2.59 -11.36 -16.85
N LEU A 157 -1.31 -11.61 -16.57
CA LEU A 157 -0.28 -10.60 -16.34
C LEU A 157 0.81 -10.74 -17.40
N THR A 158 1.21 -9.63 -18.01
CA THR A 158 2.38 -9.53 -18.86
C THR A 158 3.57 -9.13 -18.01
N VAL A 159 4.66 -9.89 -18.14
CA VAL A 159 5.91 -9.69 -17.43
C VAL A 159 6.99 -9.40 -18.46
N GLU A 160 7.51 -8.18 -18.45
CA GLU A 160 8.51 -7.74 -19.41
C GLU A 160 9.86 -7.42 -18.73
N PRO A 161 10.99 -7.64 -19.41
CA PRO A 161 12.29 -7.27 -18.88
C PRO A 161 12.49 -5.75 -18.85
N ILE A 162 13.02 -5.26 -17.74
CA ILE A 162 13.43 -3.87 -17.52
C ILE A 162 14.85 -3.83 -16.92
N PRO A 163 15.59 -2.71 -16.95
CA PRO A 163 16.94 -2.62 -16.41
C PRO A 163 17.14 -3.27 -15.01
N ALA A 164 16.26 -3.00 -14.05
CA ALA A 164 16.37 -3.52 -12.69
C ALA A 164 15.83 -4.94 -12.44
N GLY A 165 15.24 -5.58 -13.46
CA GLY A 165 14.62 -6.89 -13.33
C GLY A 165 13.41 -7.03 -14.25
N LEU A 166 12.21 -7.13 -13.69
CA LEU A 166 10.97 -7.37 -14.43
C LEU A 166 9.89 -6.34 -14.06
N LEU A 167 9.07 -5.96 -15.02
CA LEU A 167 7.88 -5.13 -14.85
C LEU A 167 6.64 -5.99 -15.09
N VAL A 168 5.70 -5.97 -14.14
CA VAL A 168 4.45 -6.74 -14.16
C VAL A 168 3.29 -5.81 -14.42
N ARG A 169 2.52 -6.13 -15.46
CA ARG A 169 1.37 -5.34 -15.91
C ARG A 169 0.20 -6.25 -16.26
N PRO A 170 -1.05 -5.77 -16.27
CA PRO A 170 -2.17 -6.53 -16.82
C PRO A 170 -1.90 -6.92 -18.28
N ASP A 171 -2.39 -8.09 -18.68
CA ASP A 171 -2.33 -8.51 -20.08
C ASP A 171 -3.08 -7.52 -20.99
N GLY A 172 -2.59 -7.33 -22.21
CA GLY A 172 -3.11 -6.34 -23.17
C GLY A 172 -2.72 -4.88 -22.90
N ALA A 173 -1.92 -4.59 -21.86
CA ALA A 173 -1.42 -3.24 -21.61
C ALA A 173 -0.42 -2.78 -22.69
N SER A 174 -0.45 -1.49 -23.05
CA SER A 174 0.43 -0.93 -24.10
C SER A 174 1.91 -1.10 -23.76
N PRO A 175 2.79 -1.38 -24.75
CA PRO A 175 4.23 -1.55 -24.50
C PRO A 175 4.84 -0.40 -23.67
N THR A 176 5.79 -0.73 -22.81
CA THR A 176 6.45 0.26 -21.96
C THR A 176 7.56 0.97 -22.72
N SER A 177 7.59 2.30 -22.61
CA SER A 177 8.64 3.12 -23.22
C SER A 177 9.86 3.19 -22.31
N PRO A 178 11.10 3.27 -22.83
CA PRO A 178 12.31 3.44 -22.01
C PRO A 178 12.35 4.72 -21.14
N VAL A 179 11.45 5.69 -21.39
CA VAL A 179 11.31 6.89 -20.55
C VAL A 179 10.38 6.68 -19.34
N ASP A 180 9.77 5.50 -19.22
CA ASP A 180 8.93 5.15 -18.08
C ASP A 180 9.76 5.09 -16.78
N PRO A 181 9.26 5.60 -15.64
CA PRO A 181 9.94 5.50 -14.36
C PRO A 181 10.40 4.09 -13.97
N ALA A 182 9.75 3.03 -14.47
CA ALA A 182 10.19 1.65 -14.27
C ALA A 182 11.62 1.38 -14.78
N TYR A 183 12.05 2.07 -15.84
CA TYR A 183 13.40 1.97 -16.39
C TYR A 183 14.44 2.74 -15.55
N ALA A 184 14.00 3.65 -14.69
CA ALA A 184 14.85 4.42 -13.79
C ALA A 184 15.02 3.77 -12.41
N VAL A 185 14.32 2.66 -12.14
CA VAL A 185 14.47 1.88 -10.91
C VAL A 185 15.92 1.43 -10.79
N ALA A 186 16.54 1.70 -9.63
CA ALA A 186 17.93 1.36 -9.40
C ALA A 186 18.14 -0.16 -9.50
N VAL A 187 19.29 -0.58 -10.00
CA VAL A 187 19.60 -2.00 -10.13
C VAL A 187 20.28 -2.49 -8.85
N ASP A 188 19.76 -3.57 -8.26
CA ASP A 188 20.43 -4.29 -7.18
C ASP A 188 21.20 -5.48 -7.78
N PRO A 189 22.55 -5.51 -7.68
CA PRO A 189 23.33 -6.59 -8.26
C PRO A 189 23.06 -7.96 -7.61
N ALA A 190 22.61 -7.98 -6.35
CA ALA A 190 22.37 -9.21 -5.60
C ALA A 190 20.96 -9.78 -5.80
N ARG A 191 20.01 -8.97 -6.30
CA ARG A 191 18.60 -9.38 -6.37
C ARG A 191 17.82 -8.67 -7.49
N PRO A 192 17.03 -9.42 -8.29
CA PRO A 192 16.16 -8.79 -9.26
C PRO A 192 14.99 -8.05 -8.57
N ARG A 193 14.58 -6.92 -9.14
CA ARG A 193 13.39 -6.18 -8.72
C ARG A 193 12.20 -6.55 -9.60
N LEU A 194 11.05 -6.75 -8.96
CA LEU A 194 9.77 -6.96 -9.63
C LEU A 194 8.92 -5.71 -9.45
N VAL A 195 8.91 -4.85 -10.46
CA VAL A 195 8.12 -3.61 -10.48
C VAL A 195 6.67 -3.95 -10.73
N LEU A 196 5.77 -3.47 -9.87
CA LEU A 196 4.37 -3.85 -9.86
C LEU A 196 3.48 -2.70 -10.34
N GLY A 197 2.74 -2.97 -11.42
CA GLY A 197 1.76 -2.07 -12.01
C GLY A 197 2.39 -0.84 -12.67
N ARG A 198 1.51 0.03 -13.18
CA ARG A 198 1.85 1.34 -13.74
C ARG A 198 0.66 2.30 -13.54
N PRO A 199 0.88 3.61 -13.31
CA PRO A 199 -0.17 4.61 -13.32
C PRO A 199 -1.03 4.54 -14.59
N GLY A 200 -2.35 4.68 -14.42
CA GLY A 200 -3.31 4.60 -15.53
C GLY A 200 -3.72 3.18 -15.95
N GLU A 201 -3.03 2.14 -15.49
CA GLU A 201 -3.41 0.75 -15.79
C GLU A 201 -4.36 0.15 -14.74
N ALA A 202 -5.05 -0.94 -15.12
CA ALA A 202 -5.89 -1.71 -14.21
C ALA A 202 -5.03 -2.36 -13.11
N GLY A 203 -5.57 -2.44 -11.89
CA GLY A 203 -4.94 -3.21 -10.82
C GLY A 203 -5.11 -4.71 -11.02
N TYR A 204 -4.31 -5.52 -10.32
CA TYR A 204 -4.42 -6.97 -10.32
C TYR A 204 -4.31 -7.54 -8.89
N SER A 205 -4.84 -8.74 -8.71
CA SER A 205 -5.00 -9.35 -7.39
C SER A 205 -3.70 -9.99 -6.84
N PRO A 206 -3.58 -10.14 -5.51
CA PRO A 206 -2.50 -10.93 -4.90
C PRO A 206 -2.47 -12.38 -5.41
N ALA A 207 -3.62 -12.95 -5.76
CA ALA A 207 -3.71 -14.30 -6.31
C ALA A 207 -3.02 -14.44 -7.68
N GLN A 208 -3.21 -13.46 -8.57
CA GLN A 208 -2.52 -13.43 -9.86
C GLN A 208 -1.02 -13.26 -9.68
N ALA A 209 -0.60 -12.34 -8.79
CA ALA A 209 0.81 -12.15 -8.47
C ALA A 209 1.45 -13.40 -7.85
N ALA A 210 0.73 -14.12 -6.97
CA ALA A 210 1.20 -15.37 -6.39
C ALA A 210 1.38 -16.46 -7.45
N ALA A 211 0.42 -16.59 -8.37
CA ALA A 211 0.52 -17.54 -9.48
C ALA A 211 1.72 -17.26 -10.40
N LEU A 212 2.02 -15.98 -10.63
CA LEU A 212 3.22 -15.54 -11.35
C LEU A 212 4.49 -15.90 -10.57
N LEU A 213 4.60 -15.45 -9.31
CA LEU A 213 5.80 -15.64 -8.49
C LEU A 213 6.12 -17.12 -8.24
N THR A 214 5.11 -17.99 -8.17
CA THR A 214 5.32 -19.43 -8.05
C THR A 214 6.03 -20.03 -9.28
N ARG A 215 5.90 -19.40 -10.46
CA ARG A 215 6.63 -19.81 -11.67
C ARG A 215 8.05 -19.25 -11.72
N LEU A 216 8.28 -18.09 -11.10
CA LEU A 216 9.59 -17.45 -11.04
C LEU A 216 10.39 -18.03 -9.87
N ARG A 217 11.29 -18.98 -10.14
CA ARG A 217 12.08 -19.70 -9.11
C ARG A 217 13.25 -18.87 -8.54
N THR A 218 13.06 -17.56 -8.37
CA THR A 218 14.05 -16.66 -7.77
C THR A 218 13.37 -15.71 -6.81
N SER A 219 14.14 -15.19 -5.86
CA SER A 219 13.64 -14.28 -4.84
C SER A 219 13.70 -12.84 -5.34
N PHE A 220 12.58 -12.13 -5.34
CA PHE A 220 12.49 -10.74 -5.79
C PHE A 220 12.36 -9.76 -4.63
N GLU A 221 12.81 -8.52 -4.86
CA GLU A 221 12.30 -7.37 -4.14
C GLU A 221 11.11 -6.81 -4.92
N LEU A 222 9.93 -6.79 -4.31
CA LEU A 222 8.73 -6.20 -4.92
C LEU A 222 8.81 -4.68 -4.83
N VAL A 223 8.56 -4.00 -5.95
CA VAL A 223 8.68 -2.54 -6.05
C VAL A 223 7.33 -1.97 -6.54
N PRO A 224 6.56 -1.28 -5.70
CA PRO A 224 5.32 -0.65 -6.15
C PRO A 224 5.61 0.54 -7.07
N HIS A 225 5.12 0.48 -8.31
CA HIS A 225 5.09 1.66 -9.20
C HIS A 225 3.86 2.54 -8.93
N THR A 226 2.75 1.90 -8.54
CA THR A 226 1.47 2.52 -8.22
C THR A 226 0.95 2.05 -6.87
N PRO A 227 0.27 2.92 -6.08
CA PRO A 227 -0.29 2.53 -4.78
C PRO A 227 -1.49 1.58 -4.87
N ARG A 228 -1.97 1.25 -6.09
CA ARG A 228 -3.06 0.27 -6.30
C ARG A 228 -2.64 -1.18 -6.04
N VAL A 229 -1.35 -1.46 -6.17
CA VAL A 229 -0.76 -2.77 -5.92
C VAL A 229 0.26 -2.64 -4.79
N ALA A 230 0.51 -3.75 -4.08
CA ALA A 230 1.44 -3.77 -2.96
C ALA A 230 1.10 -2.80 -1.80
N THR A 231 -0.19 -2.61 -1.52
CA THR A 231 -0.63 -2.11 -0.20
C THR A 231 -0.26 -3.10 0.90
N THR A 232 -0.30 -2.66 2.16
CA THR A 232 0.00 -3.53 3.32
C THR A 232 -0.83 -4.82 3.32
N ASP A 233 -2.14 -4.71 3.14
CA ASP A 233 -3.06 -5.85 3.10
C ASP A 233 -2.81 -6.73 1.86
N TRP A 234 -2.53 -6.11 0.71
CA TRP A 234 -2.23 -6.82 -0.53
C TRP A 234 -0.96 -7.66 -0.39
N LEU A 235 0.08 -7.12 0.25
CA LEU A 235 1.36 -7.81 0.51
C LEU A 235 1.22 -8.89 1.59
N ALA A 236 0.42 -8.66 2.63
CA ALA A 236 0.11 -9.66 3.63
C ALA A 236 -0.65 -10.85 3.02
N GLU A 237 -1.65 -10.59 2.18
CA GLU A 237 -2.37 -11.63 1.45
C GLU A 237 -1.43 -12.39 0.49
N LEU A 238 -0.54 -11.68 -0.21
CA LEU A 238 0.46 -12.32 -1.07
C LEU A 238 1.40 -13.24 -0.29
N ALA A 239 1.92 -12.80 0.85
CA ALA A 239 2.78 -13.60 1.72
C ALA A 239 2.06 -14.85 2.24
N ALA A 240 0.81 -14.70 2.68
CA ALA A 240 -0.03 -15.81 3.11
C ALA A 240 -0.28 -16.83 1.99
N ARG A 241 -0.53 -16.37 0.75
CA ARG A 241 -0.74 -17.23 -0.42
C ARG A 241 0.52 -17.98 -0.86
N LEU A 242 1.67 -17.32 -0.79
CA LEU A 242 2.94 -17.95 -1.13
C LEU A 242 3.49 -18.85 -0.01
N GLY A 243 3.00 -18.70 1.23
CA GLY A 243 3.50 -19.42 2.39
C GLY A 243 4.93 -19.07 2.77
N GLN A 244 5.44 -17.92 2.33
CA GLN A 244 6.81 -17.45 2.57
C GLN A 244 6.85 -15.93 2.75
N ASP A 245 7.96 -15.46 3.32
CA ASP A 245 8.23 -14.04 3.52
C ASP A 245 8.31 -13.29 2.18
N VAL A 246 7.61 -12.16 2.09
CA VAL A 246 7.60 -11.27 0.93
C VAL A 246 8.37 -9.99 1.25
N ARG A 247 9.45 -9.76 0.51
CA ARG A 247 10.24 -8.52 0.59
C ARG A 247 9.67 -7.47 -0.36
N ALA A 248 9.30 -6.32 0.16
CA ALA A 248 8.74 -5.21 -0.62
C ALA A 248 9.37 -3.86 -0.24
N ALA A 249 9.76 -3.09 -1.24
CA ALA A 249 10.07 -1.68 -1.08
C ALA A 249 8.79 -0.87 -0.82
N THR A 250 8.91 0.24 -0.10
CA THR A 250 7.77 1.12 0.21
C THR A 250 7.44 2.12 -0.90
N GLY A 251 8.24 2.11 -1.96
CA GLY A 251 8.15 2.96 -3.16
C GLY A 251 9.14 2.48 -4.22
N MET A 252 9.34 3.29 -5.26
CA MET A 252 10.37 3.04 -6.27
C MET A 252 11.75 3.52 -5.79
N PRO A 253 12.76 2.64 -5.74
CA PRO A 253 14.14 3.03 -5.49
C PRO A 253 14.71 3.68 -6.74
N LEU A 254 14.98 4.99 -6.68
CA LEU A 254 15.49 5.80 -7.79
C LEU A 254 16.82 6.44 -7.39
N TYR A 255 17.70 6.68 -8.36
CA TYR A 255 18.94 7.43 -8.11
C TYR A 255 18.63 8.91 -7.93
N ALA A 256 19.13 9.48 -6.85
CA ALA A 256 19.20 10.92 -6.64
C ALA A 256 20.39 11.52 -7.41
N LEU A 257 20.41 12.85 -7.51
CA LEU A 257 21.47 13.58 -8.23
C LEU A 257 22.87 13.38 -7.63
N ASP A 258 22.95 13.04 -6.34
CA ASP A 258 24.19 12.73 -5.63
C ASP A 258 24.64 11.26 -5.81
N GLY A 259 23.92 10.48 -6.62
CA GLY A 259 24.17 9.06 -6.86
C GLY A 259 23.62 8.14 -5.78
N SER A 260 23.04 8.66 -4.68
CA SER A 260 22.38 7.83 -3.66
C SER A 260 21.07 7.25 -4.17
N VAL A 261 20.67 6.08 -3.67
CA VAL A 261 19.37 5.49 -3.98
C VAL A 261 18.34 5.92 -2.95
N GLN A 262 17.25 6.52 -3.41
CA GLN A 262 16.15 7.01 -2.60
C GLN A 262 14.87 6.23 -2.94
N VAL A 263 14.13 5.77 -1.94
CA VAL A 263 12.86 5.07 -2.16
C VAL A 263 11.71 6.07 -2.11
N ILE A 264 11.03 6.25 -3.23
CA ILE A 264 10.00 7.28 -3.43
C ILE A 264 8.66 6.64 -3.76
N ALA A 265 7.63 6.91 -2.95
CA ALA A 265 6.28 6.48 -3.22
C ALA A 265 5.54 7.51 -4.11
N HIS A 266 4.89 7.03 -5.17
CA HIS A 266 4.06 7.84 -6.07
C HIS A 266 2.58 7.83 -5.65
N ASN A 267 1.82 8.90 -5.96
CA ASN A 267 0.36 8.85 -5.85
C ASN A 267 -0.21 8.07 -7.04
N ILE A 268 -1.53 7.86 -6.96
CA ILE A 268 -2.34 7.27 -8.03
C ILE A 268 -2.21 8.05 -9.35
N GLU A 269 -1.92 9.35 -9.31
CA GLU A 269 -1.76 10.24 -10.47
C GLU A 269 -0.33 10.28 -11.04
N GLY A 270 0.64 9.56 -10.44
CA GLY A 270 2.02 9.50 -10.93
C GLY A 270 2.95 10.63 -10.49
N GLY A 271 2.50 11.54 -9.62
CA GLY A 271 3.39 12.48 -8.92
C GLY A 271 4.25 11.77 -7.86
N GLN A 272 5.40 12.34 -7.49
CA GLN A 272 6.20 11.90 -6.33
C GLN A 272 5.66 12.54 -5.05
N LEU A 273 5.37 11.75 -3.99
CA LEU A 273 4.70 12.33 -2.82
C LEU A 273 5.29 11.98 -1.47
N LEU A 274 6.01 10.87 -1.28
CA LEU A 274 6.48 10.57 0.07
C LEU A 274 7.67 9.61 0.12
N ARG A 275 8.61 9.92 1.02
CA ARG A 275 9.66 9.01 1.48
C ARG A 275 9.28 8.45 2.84
N HIS A 276 9.07 7.14 2.90
CA HIS A 276 8.83 6.42 4.16
C HIS A 276 10.14 6.20 4.90
N ALA A 277 10.13 6.29 6.23
CA ALA A 277 11.32 5.98 7.04
C ALA A 277 11.77 4.52 6.86
N ALA A 278 10.83 3.57 6.85
CA ALA A 278 11.08 2.21 6.40
C ALA A 278 11.10 2.18 4.86
N THR A 279 12.22 1.79 4.25
CA THR A 279 12.39 1.76 2.79
C THR A 279 12.14 0.38 2.22
N VAL A 280 12.43 -0.68 2.99
CA VAL A 280 12.12 -2.07 2.64
C VAL A 280 11.52 -2.80 3.84
N ARG A 281 10.44 -3.53 3.60
CA ARG A 281 9.69 -4.31 4.59
C ARG A 281 9.66 -5.79 4.20
N ILE A 282 9.65 -6.66 5.20
CA ILE A 282 9.36 -8.09 5.04
C ILE A 282 7.97 -8.34 5.59
N HIS A 283 7.07 -8.80 4.73
CA HIS A 283 5.71 -9.21 5.06
C HIS A 283 5.69 -10.73 5.26
N GLN A 284 5.33 -11.17 6.45
CA GLN A 284 5.34 -12.57 6.83
C GLN A 284 3.96 -13.21 6.61
N PRO A 285 3.87 -14.54 6.37
CA PRO A 285 2.59 -15.23 6.19
C PRO A 285 1.63 -15.13 7.37
N ASP A 286 2.14 -14.87 8.58
CA ASP A 286 1.35 -14.68 9.81
C ASP A 286 0.80 -13.25 9.99
N GLY A 287 0.99 -12.39 8.97
CA GLY A 287 0.56 -10.98 8.98
C GLY A 287 1.53 -10.01 9.65
N ARG A 288 2.66 -10.48 10.17
CA ARG A 288 3.69 -9.59 10.76
C ARG A 288 4.48 -8.88 9.69
N ILE A 289 4.99 -7.70 10.06
CA ILE A 289 5.82 -6.86 9.19
C ILE A 289 7.11 -6.52 9.92
N ARG A 290 8.25 -6.74 9.27
CA ARG A 290 9.58 -6.38 9.77
C ARG A 290 10.22 -5.32 8.88
N VAL A 291 10.87 -4.34 9.48
CA VAL A 291 11.69 -3.37 8.75
C VAL A 291 13.03 -4.04 8.41
N LEU A 292 13.40 -4.05 7.14
CA LEU A 292 14.67 -4.61 6.65
C LEU A 292 15.66 -3.51 6.25
N ALA A 293 15.17 -2.43 5.65
CA ALA A 293 15.97 -1.27 5.33
C ALA A 293 15.18 0.00 5.66
N TYR A 294 15.92 1.06 5.96
CA TYR A 294 15.38 2.34 6.41
C TYR A 294 16.23 3.51 5.91
N THR A 295 15.66 4.71 5.94
CA THR A 295 16.35 5.95 5.57
C THR A 295 17.47 6.26 6.57
N PRO A 296 18.49 7.04 6.19
CA PRO A 296 19.45 7.58 7.15
C PRO A 296 18.75 8.32 8.31
N PRO A 297 19.42 8.46 9.47
CA PRO A 297 18.89 9.25 10.57
C PRO A 297 18.49 10.67 10.13
N PRO A 298 17.44 11.26 10.73
CA PRO A 298 17.12 12.67 10.53
C PRO A 298 18.32 13.57 10.83
N ALA A 299 18.36 14.77 10.25
CA ALA A 299 19.48 15.69 10.46
C ALA A 299 19.66 15.98 11.97
N GLY A 300 20.90 15.88 12.46
CA GLY A 300 21.22 16.02 13.89
C GLY A 300 21.06 14.75 14.72
N TRP A 301 20.66 13.62 14.13
CA TRP A 301 20.54 12.33 14.80
C TRP A 301 21.65 11.37 14.37
N VAL A 302 21.97 10.41 15.24
CA VAL A 302 22.94 9.34 14.97
C VAL A 302 22.30 7.97 15.19
N VAL A 303 22.79 6.97 14.47
CA VAL A 303 22.40 5.58 14.71
C VAL A 303 22.92 5.14 16.07
N ALA A 304 22.03 4.74 16.97
CA ALA A 304 22.39 4.13 18.24
C ALA A 304 22.72 2.64 18.04
N LYS A 305 21.78 1.91 17.44
CA LYS A 305 21.90 0.49 17.10
C LYS A 305 20.81 0.13 16.10
N ASP A 306 21.19 -0.58 15.02
CA ASP A 306 20.24 -1.03 14.00
C ASP A 306 19.32 0.13 13.56
N ARG A 307 18.00 -0.05 13.57
CA ARG A 307 16.98 0.94 13.18
C ARG A 307 16.60 1.93 14.28
N VAL A 308 17.44 2.10 15.31
CA VAL A 308 17.21 2.98 16.45
C VAL A 308 18.15 4.18 16.39
N PHE A 309 17.59 5.38 16.46
CA PHE A 309 18.27 6.66 16.41
C PHE A 309 18.24 7.36 17.76
N ARG A 310 19.25 8.19 18.01
CA ARG A 310 19.35 9.03 19.20
C ARG A 310 20.00 10.38 18.86
N LEU A 311 19.84 11.36 19.75
CA LEU A 311 20.65 12.57 19.70
C LEU A 311 22.11 12.26 20.07
N PRO A 312 23.10 12.96 19.47
CA PRO A 312 24.51 12.83 19.81
C PRO A 312 24.75 13.15 21.29
N ARG A 313 25.15 12.14 22.07
CA ARG A 313 25.48 12.26 23.50
C ARG A 313 26.68 11.38 23.83
N ALA A 314 27.53 11.85 24.76
CA ALA A 314 28.81 11.22 25.09
C ALA A 314 28.69 9.94 25.93
N ALA A 315 27.58 9.75 26.65
CA ALA A 315 27.35 8.58 27.48
C ALA A 315 26.73 7.40 26.70
N GLU A 316 26.95 6.18 27.20
CA GLU A 316 26.26 4.99 26.73
C GLU A 316 24.75 5.05 27.03
N LEU A 317 23.97 4.32 26.24
CA LEU A 317 22.51 4.31 26.35
C LEU A 317 22.06 3.56 27.60
N THR A 318 21.30 4.22 28.46
CA THR A 318 20.68 3.62 29.66
C THR A 318 19.22 3.23 29.39
N PRO A 319 18.69 2.19 30.06
CA PRO A 319 17.27 1.84 29.98
C PRO A 319 16.40 3.01 30.43
N GLY A 320 15.59 3.57 29.52
CA GLY A 320 14.75 4.74 29.78
C GLY A 320 15.13 5.99 28.99
N ASP A 321 16.35 6.01 28.42
CA ASP A 321 16.78 7.09 27.53
C ASP A 321 15.87 7.20 26.31
N PRO A 322 15.62 8.43 25.82
CA PRO A 322 14.80 8.64 24.64
C PRO A 322 15.50 8.12 23.39
N VAL A 323 14.76 7.38 22.58
CA VAL A 323 15.18 6.98 21.25
C VAL A 323 14.06 7.15 20.22
N VAL A 324 14.45 7.18 18.97
CA VAL A 324 13.54 7.12 17.82
C VAL A 324 13.78 5.82 17.09
N GLU A 325 12.80 4.91 17.10
CA GLU A 325 12.85 3.66 16.34
C GLU A 325 12.16 3.82 14.99
N VAL A 326 12.75 3.30 13.91
CA VAL A 326 12.04 3.09 12.65
C VAL A 326 11.13 1.87 12.77
N ILE A 327 9.82 2.10 12.65
CA ILE A 327 8.77 1.08 12.70
C ILE A 327 8.15 0.90 11.31
N PRO A 328 7.39 -0.18 11.05
CA PRO A 328 6.73 -0.37 9.76
C PRO A 328 5.94 0.86 9.30
N ALA A 329 5.20 1.52 10.18
CA ALA A 329 4.38 2.68 9.83
C ALA A 329 5.14 4.02 9.68
N GLY A 330 6.37 4.14 10.19
CA GLY A 330 7.07 5.42 10.28
C GLY A 330 8.12 5.45 11.39
N LEU A 331 8.07 6.45 12.27
CA LEU A 331 9.00 6.62 13.39
C LEU A 331 8.27 6.53 14.73
N ALA A 332 8.92 5.96 15.75
CA ALA A 332 8.39 5.84 17.09
C ALA A 332 9.33 6.49 18.12
N VAL A 333 8.83 7.51 18.82
CA VAL A 333 9.49 8.16 19.95
C VAL A 333 9.17 7.38 21.22
N ILE A 334 10.14 6.62 21.72
CA ILE A 334 9.98 5.63 22.80
C ILE A 334 11.20 5.56 23.72
N PRO A 335 11.06 5.01 24.94
CA PRO A 335 12.22 4.66 25.77
C PRO A 335 13.09 3.57 25.12
N SER A 336 14.40 3.64 25.33
CA SER A 336 15.39 2.67 24.81
C SER A 336 15.11 1.22 25.20
N ALA A 337 14.55 0.99 26.40
CA ALA A 337 14.33 -0.34 26.97
C ALA A 337 13.35 -1.22 26.17
N ILE A 338 12.49 -0.60 25.36
CA ILE A 338 11.47 -1.30 24.57
C ILE A 338 11.76 -1.30 23.07
N ALA A 339 12.78 -0.55 22.64
CA ALA A 339 13.14 -0.44 21.23
C ALA A 339 13.52 -1.80 20.65
N THR A 340 13.24 -2.00 19.37
CA THR A 340 13.40 -3.25 18.61
C THR A 340 12.50 -4.41 19.04
N GLY A 341 11.77 -4.26 20.14
CA GLY A 341 10.77 -5.21 20.62
C GLY A 341 9.41 -5.06 19.95
N ARG A 342 8.45 -5.91 20.36
CA ARG A 342 7.06 -5.81 19.90
C ARG A 342 6.27 -4.88 20.82
N HIS A 343 5.76 -3.78 20.28
CA HIS A 343 4.95 -2.80 21.00
C HIS A 343 3.87 -2.20 20.09
N ALA A 344 2.89 -1.48 20.65
CA ALA A 344 1.72 -0.97 19.89
C ALA A 344 2.10 -0.18 18.63
N ALA A 345 3.09 0.72 18.74
CA ALA A 345 3.57 1.49 17.60
C ALA A 345 4.16 0.59 16.48
N SER A 346 4.85 -0.50 16.82
CA SER A 346 5.42 -1.43 15.83
C SER A 346 4.36 -2.21 15.02
N LEU A 347 3.10 -2.21 15.48
CA LEU A 347 1.98 -2.92 14.86
C LEU A 347 1.10 -2.03 13.99
N LEU A 348 1.35 -0.72 13.96
CA LEU A 348 0.57 0.20 13.14
C LEU A 348 0.75 -0.13 11.66
N ALA A 349 -0.36 -0.06 10.92
CA ALA A 349 -0.34 -0.17 9.47
C ALA A 349 0.29 1.09 8.87
N ALA A 350 1.18 0.90 7.90
CA ALA A 350 1.71 2.02 7.15
C ALA A 350 0.65 2.62 6.22
N GLU A 351 0.61 3.95 6.15
CA GLU A 351 -0.28 4.68 5.26
C GLU A 351 0.50 5.23 4.05
N PRO A 352 0.11 4.93 2.81
CA PRO A 352 0.88 5.34 1.63
C PRO A 352 1.13 6.85 1.50
N HIS A 353 0.27 7.68 2.08
CA HIS A 353 0.25 9.14 1.91
C HIS A 353 0.63 9.93 3.16
N ARG A 354 0.98 9.27 4.26
CA ARG A 354 1.30 9.91 5.55
C ARG A 354 2.68 9.52 6.06
N PHE A 355 3.36 10.48 6.67
CA PHE A 355 4.53 10.22 7.49
C PHE A 355 4.10 10.15 8.96
N ILE A 356 4.07 8.94 9.53
CA ILE A 356 3.57 8.73 10.89
C ILE A 356 4.71 8.82 11.89
N VAL A 357 4.55 9.65 12.91
CA VAL A 357 5.38 9.69 14.11
C VAL A 357 4.53 9.30 15.31
N THR A 358 4.85 8.21 16.00
CA THR A 358 4.16 7.85 17.24
C THR A 358 4.92 8.35 18.46
N VAL A 359 4.20 8.81 19.47
CA VAL A 359 4.78 9.31 20.72
C VAL A 359 4.28 8.51 21.91
N GLY A 360 5.23 7.88 22.62
CA GLY A 360 4.98 7.14 23.85
C GLY A 360 4.30 5.78 23.65
N LEU A 361 3.79 5.21 24.75
CA LEU A 361 3.15 3.90 24.79
C LEU A 361 1.71 3.98 25.34
N PRO A 362 0.78 3.17 24.83
CA PRO A 362 -0.57 3.05 25.40
C PRO A 362 -0.55 2.81 26.92
N GLY A 363 -1.33 3.61 27.66
CA GLY A 363 -1.52 3.49 29.10
C GLY A 363 -0.39 4.09 29.97
N ALA A 364 0.81 4.25 29.42
CA ALA A 364 1.92 4.91 30.10
C ALA A 364 1.71 6.43 30.14
N GLY A 365 2.22 7.09 31.20
CA GLY A 365 2.30 8.55 31.23
C GLY A 365 3.35 9.07 30.24
N LEU A 366 3.21 10.33 29.82
CA LEU A 366 4.16 10.98 28.94
C LEU A 366 5.51 11.21 29.67
N PRO A 367 6.64 10.66 29.18
CA PRO A 367 7.94 10.95 29.77
C PRO A 367 8.31 12.43 29.65
N GLY A 368 8.96 13.01 30.66
CA GLY A 368 9.29 14.44 30.69
C GLY A 368 10.25 14.91 29.58
N TRP A 369 11.03 14.00 28.99
CA TRP A 369 11.91 14.30 27.85
C TRP A 369 11.18 14.42 26.50
N THR A 370 9.89 14.07 26.45
CA THR A 370 9.16 13.91 25.18
C THR A 370 9.08 15.20 24.33
N PRO A 371 8.78 16.38 24.90
CA PRO A 371 8.72 17.62 24.12
C PRO A 371 10.05 17.98 23.44
N GLU A 372 11.17 17.85 24.16
CA GLU A 372 12.53 18.10 23.63
C GLU A 372 12.84 17.18 22.44
N ILE A 373 12.56 15.90 22.62
CA ILE A 373 12.86 14.85 21.65
C ILE A 373 11.96 14.96 20.42
N LEU A 374 10.68 15.29 20.60
CA LEU A 374 9.76 15.55 19.50
C LEU A 374 10.21 16.77 18.69
N SER A 375 10.52 17.88 19.35
CA SER A 375 10.99 19.10 18.67
C SER A 375 12.27 18.85 17.86
N ALA A 376 13.26 18.18 18.46
CA ALA A 376 14.52 17.84 17.79
C ALA A 376 14.32 16.86 16.62
N LEU A 377 13.34 15.95 16.71
CA LEU A 377 13.00 15.05 15.62
C LEU A 377 12.39 15.84 14.45
N LEU A 378 11.39 16.68 14.71
CA LEU A 378 10.70 17.46 13.68
C LEU A 378 11.64 18.42 12.97
N ALA A 379 12.59 19.04 13.69
CA ALA A 379 13.62 19.88 13.10
C ALA A 379 14.56 19.13 12.14
N GLY A 380 14.74 17.82 12.35
CA GLY A 380 15.61 16.97 11.52
C GLY A 380 14.91 16.29 10.35
N LEU A 381 13.57 16.32 10.27
CA LEU A 381 12.81 15.66 9.20
C LEU A 381 12.83 16.46 7.90
N PRO A 382 12.83 15.78 6.73
CA PRO A 382 12.84 16.46 5.46
C PRO A 382 11.48 17.12 5.16
N PRO A 383 11.43 18.17 4.30
CA PRO A 383 10.21 18.94 4.06
C PRO A 383 9.02 18.12 3.52
N ASP A 384 9.29 17.08 2.71
CA ASP A 384 8.28 16.18 2.16
C ASP A 384 7.63 15.29 3.24
N ALA A 385 8.40 14.88 4.25
CA ALA A 385 7.86 14.19 5.43
C ALA A 385 7.00 15.13 6.29
N LEU A 386 7.49 16.36 6.55
CA LEU A 386 6.77 17.37 7.33
C LEU A 386 5.44 17.79 6.70
N ALA A 387 5.39 17.88 5.36
CA ALA A 387 4.18 18.23 4.62
C ALA A 387 3.05 17.19 4.75
N ARG A 388 3.36 15.97 5.18
CA ARG A 388 2.43 14.83 5.29
C ARG A 388 2.42 14.22 6.68
N LEU A 389 2.95 14.95 7.64
CA LEU A 389 3.16 14.50 9.00
C LEU A 389 1.85 14.21 9.70
N ARG A 390 1.80 13.10 10.42
CA ARG A 390 0.76 12.75 11.38
C ARG A 390 1.44 12.27 12.65
N ILE A 391 1.15 12.92 13.78
CA ILE A 391 1.75 12.60 15.08
C ILE A 391 0.70 11.90 15.95
N LEU A 392 0.89 10.62 16.20
CA LEU A 392 0.00 9.81 17.02
C LEU A 392 0.52 9.71 18.46
N VAL A 393 -0.13 10.42 19.38
CA VAL A 393 0.20 10.35 20.80
C VAL A 393 -0.52 9.16 21.42
N LEU A 394 0.24 8.10 21.70
CA LEU A 394 -0.27 6.85 22.27
C LEU A 394 -0.26 6.87 23.80
N ALA A 395 0.58 7.72 24.41
CA ALA A 395 0.64 7.90 25.86
C ALA A 395 -0.61 8.58 26.44
N ARG A 396 -0.84 8.34 27.72
CA ARG A 396 -1.81 9.09 28.52
C ARG A 396 -1.24 10.48 28.81
N VAL A 397 -2.00 11.49 28.43
CA VAL A 397 -1.60 12.90 28.52
C VAL A 397 -2.59 13.71 29.36
N THR A 398 -2.08 14.63 30.15
CA THR A 398 -2.83 15.70 30.82
C THR A 398 -3.04 16.89 29.88
N GLU A 399 -3.82 17.90 30.29
CA GLU A 399 -3.98 19.12 29.49
C GLU A 399 -2.66 19.89 29.35
N SER A 400 -1.87 19.94 30.43
CA SER A 400 -0.52 20.52 30.42
C SER A 400 0.41 19.79 29.45
N ASP A 401 0.32 18.45 29.37
CA ASP A 401 1.07 17.67 28.39
C ASP A 401 0.66 17.98 26.94
N ARG A 402 -0.62 18.24 26.68
CA ARG A 402 -1.11 18.62 25.34
C ARG A 402 -0.54 19.96 24.92
N GLU A 403 -0.51 20.94 25.82
CA GLU A 403 0.08 22.26 25.57
C GLU A 403 1.58 22.15 25.28
N MET A 404 2.33 21.42 26.10
CA MET A 404 3.77 21.19 25.89
C MET A 404 4.07 20.49 24.56
N LEU A 405 3.26 19.50 24.17
CA LEU A 405 3.42 18.80 22.89
C LEU A 405 3.04 19.69 21.70
N ALA A 406 2.01 20.52 21.82
CA ALA A 406 1.63 21.49 20.80
C ALA A 406 2.72 22.54 20.58
N GLU A 407 3.32 23.04 21.66
CA GLU A 407 4.47 23.96 21.59
C GLU A 407 5.68 23.28 20.93
N ALA A 408 6.02 22.06 21.34
CA ALA A 408 7.11 21.28 20.74
C ALA A 408 6.88 20.95 19.26
N ALA A 409 5.63 20.74 18.85
CA ALA A 409 5.26 20.53 17.44
C ALA A 409 5.28 21.84 16.62
N GLY A 410 5.24 23.00 17.27
CA GLY A 410 5.29 24.31 16.64
C GLY A 410 4.25 24.47 15.52
N GLY A 411 4.70 24.84 14.32
CA GLY A 411 3.83 24.99 13.14
C GLY A 411 3.09 23.71 12.72
N HIS A 412 3.46 22.55 13.28
CA HIS A 412 2.85 21.25 13.01
C HIS A 412 1.89 20.79 14.11
N ALA A 413 1.48 21.65 15.06
CA ALA A 413 0.55 21.27 16.13
C ALA A 413 -0.77 20.66 15.64
N ARG A 414 -1.25 21.04 14.43
CA ARG A 414 -2.45 20.45 13.80
C ARG A 414 -2.29 18.99 13.39
N ALA A 415 -1.05 18.48 13.33
CA ALA A 415 -0.76 17.08 13.04
C ALA A 415 -0.85 16.18 14.28
N LEU A 416 -1.03 16.74 15.48
CA LEU A 416 -1.17 15.98 16.72
C LEU A 416 -2.56 15.35 16.83
N GLU A 417 -2.58 14.04 17.00
CA GLU A 417 -3.78 13.26 17.31
C GLU A 417 -3.54 12.48 18.60
N PHE A 418 -4.45 12.66 19.57
CA PHE A 418 -4.38 12.03 20.87
C PHE A 418 -5.29 10.80 20.90
N SER A 419 -4.72 9.64 21.23
CA SER A 419 -5.52 8.42 21.41
C SER A 419 -6.46 8.59 22.61
N GLN A 420 -7.78 8.51 22.38
CA GLN A 420 -8.77 8.53 23.47
C GLN A 420 -8.78 7.17 24.18
N VAL A 421 -7.98 7.03 25.23
CA VAL A 421 -8.19 6.00 26.25
C VAL A 421 -8.95 6.67 27.40
N PRO A 422 -10.15 6.20 27.79
CA PRO A 422 -10.89 6.81 28.89
C PRO A 422 -10.07 6.78 30.18
N ALA A 423 -10.08 7.88 30.94
CA ALA A 423 -9.50 7.95 32.27
C ALA A 423 -10.31 7.08 33.25
N GLY A 424 -10.06 5.77 33.25
CA GLY A 424 -10.56 4.86 34.27
C GLY A 424 -9.70 4.94 35.54
N SER A 425 -10.31 5.46 36.60
CA SER A 425 -10.03 5.26 38.05
C SER A 425 -8.63 4.74 38.44
N GLN A 426 -7.91 5.58 39.19
CA GLN A 426 -6.79 5.14 40.02
C GLN A 426 -7.28 4.07 41.01
N ASP A 427 -6.74 2.86 40.91
CA ASP A 427 -6.50 2.00 42.07
C ASP A 427 -5.51 0.88 41.74
N GLY A 428 -4.50 0.73 42.60
CA GLY A 428 -3.76 -0.48 42.96
C GLY A 428 -3.28 -1.46 41.88
N THR A 429 -1.95 -1.50 41.70
CA THR A 429 -1.14 -2.72 41.46
C THR A 429 -1.84 -3.94 40.84
N ALA A 430 -1.86 -4.00 39.51
CA ALA A 430 -1.88 -5.26 38.76
C ALA A 430 -1.05 -5.08 37.48
N ALA A 431 -0.16 -6.03 37.22
CA ALA A 431 0.63 -6.09 35.99
C ALA A 431 -0.29 -6.05 34.76
N PRO A 432 0.11 -5.41 33.65
CA PRO A 432 -0.76 -5.26 32.49
C PRO A 432 -1.00 -6.63 31.85
N VAL A 433 -2.23 -7.14 32.01
CA VAL A 433 -2.77 -8.19 31.16
C VAL A 433 -2.85 -7.62 29.75
N ALA A 434 -2.28 -8.35 28.78
CA ALA A 434 -2.26 -7.99 27.37
C ALA A 434 -3.68 -7.68 26.88
N VAL A 435 -3.91 -6.44 26.44
CA VAL A 435 -5.12 -6.08 25.69
C VAL A 435 -4.93 -6.59 24.27
N GLU A 436 -5.53 -7.73 23.95
CA GLU A 436 -5.66 -8.18 22.58
C GLU A 436 -6.47 -7.14 21.78
N PRO A 437 -6.01 -6.74 20.57
CA PRO A 437 -6.83 -5.93 19.70
C PRO A 437 -8.12 -6.69 19.36
N VAL A 438 -9.26 -5.98 19.34
CA VAL A 438 -10.54 -6.55 18.90
C VAL A 438 -10.38 -6.99 17.45
N THR A 439 -10.09 -8.26 17.27
CA THR A 439 -10.02 -8.87 15.95
C THR A 439 -11.45 -9.19 15.58
N MET A 440 -12.09 -8.27 14.84
CA MET A 440 -13.38 -8.55 14.24
C MET A 440 -13.23 -9.79 13.35
N PRO A 441 -13.96 -10.88 13.62
CA PRO A 441 -13.95 -12.05 12.77
C PRO A 441 -14.33 -11.63 11.34
N HIS A 442 -13.70 -12.24 10.34
CA HIS A 442 -14.04 -11.97 8.94
C HIS A 442 -15.57 -12.10 8.76
N ALA A 443 -16.20 -11.29 7.90
CA ALA A 443 -17.64 -11.42 7.60
C ALA A 443 -18.04 -12.79 7.00
N ARG A 444 -17.05 -13.67 6.74
CA ARG A 444 -17.20 -15.04 6.25
C ARG A 444 -16.75 -16.10 7.28
N HIS A 445 -16.44 -15.68 8.50
CA HIS A 445 -16.15 -16.58 9.61
C HIS A 445 -17.36 -17.47 9.91
N ARG A 446 -17.11 -18.71 10.32
CA ARG A 446 -18.09 -19.61 10.91
C ARG A 446 -17.63 -19.87 12.33
N SER A 447 -18.53 -19.72 13.29
CA SER A 447 -18.18 -19.93 14.69
C SER A 447 -17.71 -21.37 14.91
N THR A 448 -16.67 -21.50 15.73
CA THR A 448 -16.13 -22.78 16.18
C THR A 448 -16.87 -23.25 17.43
N LYS A 449 -16.76 -24.54 17.76
CA LYS A 449 -17.36 -25.11 18.97
C LYS A 449 -16.83 -24.46 20.27
N ILE A 450 -15.59 -23.98 20.25
CA ILE A 450 -14.94 -23.26 21.35
C ILE A 450 -15.62 -21.90 21.54
N GLU A 451 -15.74 -21.11 20.47
CA GLU A 451 -16.40 -19.80 20.48
C GLU A 451 -17.88 -19.92 20.90
N GLN A 452 -18.58 -20.95 20.44
CA GLN A 452 -19.97 -21.21 20.83
C GLN A 452 -20.10 -21.50 22.34
N THR A 453 -19.19 -22.30 22.91
CA THR A 453 -19.18 -22.65 24.34
C THR A 453 -18.80 -21.44 25.21
N GLU A 454 -17.89 -20.60 24.73
CA GLU A 454 -17.49 -19.37 25.40
C GLU A 454 -18.61 -18.32 25.38
N PHE A 455 -19.29 -18.15 24.24
CA PHE A 455 -20.46 -17.29 24.16
C PHE A 455 -21.61 -17.77 25.07
N GLN A 456 -21.88 -19.08 25.13
CA GLN A 456 -22.90 -19.63 26.03
C GLN A 456 -22.62 -19.31 27.50
N ARG A 457 -21.35 -19.38 27.93
CA ARG A 457 -20.93 -18.96 29.27
C ARG A 457 -21.12 -17.46 29.50
N LEU A 458 -20.80 -16.64 28.50
CA LEU A 458 -20.97 -15.18 28.56
C LEU A 458 -22.45 -14.78 28.69
N ALA A 459 -23.33 -15.43 27.92
CA ALA A 459 -24.73 -15.06 27.82
C ALA A 459 -25.60 -15.64 28.97
N SER A 460 -25.05 -16.55 29.80
CA SER A 460 -25.81 -17.28 30.84
C SER A 460 -27.15 -17.82 30.32
N PHE A 461 -27.16 -18.32 29.09
CA PHE A 461 -28.37 -18.66 28.33
C PHE A 461 -28.72 -20.15 28.47
N GLU A 462 -29.99 -20.46 28.77
CA GLU A 462 -30.53 -21.83 28.68
C GLU A 462 -31.08 -22.11 27.28
N PRO A 463 -30.54 -23.10 26.54
CA PRO A 463 -30.88 -23.32 25.13
C PRO A 463 -32.18 -24.10 24.91
N ASP A 464 -32.96 -23.70 23.89
CA ASP A 464 -34.13 -24.46 23.39
C ASP A 464 -33.71 -25.87 22.91
N PRO A 465 -34.25 -26.96 23.47
CA PRO A 465 -33.87 -28.33 23.08
C PRO A 465 -34.16 -28.70 21.62
N ALA A 466 -35.04 -27.98 20.91
CA ALA A 466 -35.48 -28.32 19.56
C ALA A 466 -34.49 -27.92 18.43
N VAL A 467 -33.50 -27.07 18.72
CA VAL A 467 -32.51 -26.58 17.73
C VAL A 467 -31.15 -27.27 17.95
N PRO A 468 -30.39 -27.66 16.91
CA PRO A 468 -29.07 -28.28 17.08
C PRO A 468 -28.11 -27.41 17.90
N ALA A 469 -27.34 -28.03 18.81
CA ALA A 469 -26.55 -27.34 19.83
C ALA A 469 -25.61 -26.23 19.32
N ALA A 470 -24.99 -26.43 18.15
CA ALA A 470 -24.10 -25.45 17.52
C ALA A 470 -24.86 -24.28 16.84
N GLU A 471 -26.07 -24.53 16.35
CA GLU A 471 -26.91 -23.50 15.70
C GLU A 471 -27.64 -22.63 16.73
N ARG A 472 -27.84 -23.17 17.95
CA ARG A 472 -28.40 -22.43 19.09
C ARG A 472 -27.54 -21.26 19.53
N ALA A 473 -26.22 -21.42 19.63
CA ALA A 473 -25.33 -20.36 20.08
C ALA A 473 -25.26 -19.20 19.07
N ASP A 474 -25.17 -19.53 17.77
CA ASP A 474 -25.15 -18.54 16.69
C ASP A 474 -26.45 -17.71 16.65
N LEU A 475 -27.61 -18.37 16.67
CA LEU A 475 -28.89 -17.67 16.64
C LEU A 475 -29.19 -16.96 17.97
N ALA A 476 -28.75 -17.50 19.12
CA ALA A 476 -28.84 -16.81 20.40
C ALA A 476 -28.00 -15.52 20.42
N ALA A 477 -26.82 -15.50 19.79
CA ALA A 477 -26.03 -14.29 19.64
C ALA A 477 -26.78 -13.22 18.83
N VAL A 478 -27.47 -13.62 17.76
CA VAL A 478 -28.34 -12.68 17.02
C VAL A 478 -29.49 -12.19 17.90
N ARG A 479 -30.17 -13.07 18.65
CA ARG A 479 -31.25 -12.64 19.56
C ARG A 479 -30.77 -11.68 20.65
N CYS A 480 -29.58 -11.90 21.21
CA CYS A 480 -28.94 -10.97 22.15
C CYS A 480 -28.65 -9.62 21.50
N TYR A 481 -28.17 -9.62 20.25
CA TYR A 481 -27.93 -8.39 19.50
C TYR A 481 -29.24 -7.61 19.26
N LEU A 482 -30.32 -8.29 18.90
CA LEU A 482 -31.63 -7.68 18.61
C LEU A 482 -32.38 -7.23 19.88
N GLY A 483 -32.06 -7.78 21.05
CA GLY A 483 -32.59 -7.33 22.34
C GLY A 483 -31.74 -6.23 22.99
N GLY A 484 -32.26 -5.58 24.03
CA GLY A 484 -31.55 -4.54 24.78
C GLY A 484 -30.41 -5.04 25.69
N GLY A 485 -29.70 -4.11 26.35
CA GLY A 485 -28.69 -4.42 27.37
C GLY A 485 -27.25 -4.54 26.86
N PRO A 486 -26.32 -5.07 27.67
CA PRO A 486 -24.87 -5.03 27.39
C PRO A 486 -24.38 -5.77 26.14
N LEU A 487 -25.21 -6.70 25.63
CA LEU A 487 -24.98 -7.45 24.39
C LEU A 487 -25.84 -6.94 23.22
N GLY A 488 -26.73 -5.98 23.47
CA GLY A 488 -27.62 -5.41 22.46
C GLY A 488 -26.92 -4.51 21.46
N ALA A 489 -27.57 -4.26 20.33
CA ALA A 489 -27.02 -3.52 19.20
C ALA A 489 -26.45 -2.14 19.59
N VAL A 490 -27.15 -1.37 20.43
CA VAL A 490 -26.68 -0.05 20.89
C VAL A 490 -25.35 -0.18 21.63
N ALA A 491 -25.28 -1.06 22.64
CA ALA A 491 -24.08 -1.21 23.46
C ALA A 491 -22.89 -1.77 22.66
N ILE A 492 -23.15 -2.70 21.73
CA ILE A 492 -22.12 -3.32 20.90
C ILE A 492 -21.60 -2.34 19.87
N ASN A 493 -22.47 -1.63 19.17
CA ASN A 493 -22.04 -0.64 18.18
C ASN A 493 -21.32 0.53 18.86
N ALA A 494 -21.75 0.99 20.04
CA ALA A 494 -21.03 2.00 20.81
C ALA A 494 -19.62 1.52 21.22
N LYS A 495 -19.47 0.26 21.66
CA LYS A 495 -18.16 -0.32 21.97
C LYS A 495 -17.27 -0.43 20.73
N LEU A 496 -17.82 -0.91 19.61
CA LEU A 496 -17.09 -1.03 18.35
C LEU A 496 -16.64 0.35 17.82
N ALA A 497 -17.52 1.36 17.91
CA ALA A 497 -17.21 2.74 17.56
C ALA A 497 -16.11 3.34 18.46
N ALA A 498 -16.16 3.07 19.76
CA ALA A 498 -15.17 3.52 20.74
C ALA A 498 -13.89 2.66 20.77
N GLY A 499 -13.75 1.65 19.90
CA GLY A 499 -12.62 0.71 19.91
C GLY A 499 -12.50 -0.12 21.20
N THR A 500 -13.58 -0.20 21.98
CA THR A 500 -13.63 -0.94 23.25
C THR A 500 -13.73 -2.45 22.98
N PRO A 501 -13.02 -3.29 23.76
CA PRO A 501 -13.11 -4.74 23.63
C PRO A 501 -14.53 -5.29 23.68
N VAL A 502 -14.92 -5.99 22.61
CA VAL A 502 -16.10 -6.85 22.55
C VAL A 502 -15.62 -8.30 22.49
N PRO A 503 -16.19 -9.23 23.27
CA PRO A 503 -15.79 -10.63 23.26
C PRO A 503 -15.80 -11.21 21.84
N THR A 504 -14.65 -11.73 21.40
CA THR A 504 -14.45 -12.28 20.05
C THR A 504 -15.39 -13.46 19.76
N ALA A 505 -15.60 -14.32 20.76
CA ALA A 505 -16.57 -15.41 20.71
C ALA A 505 -18.00 -14.93 20.42
N TYR A 506 -18.41 -13.79 21.00
CA TYR A 506 -19.72 -13.21 20.71
C TYR A 506 -19.82 -12.70 19.28
N LEU A 507 -18.83 -11.94 18.81
CA LEU A 507 -18.78 -11.42 17.44
C LEU A 507 -18.71 -12.54 16.39
N ALA A 508 -18.04 -13.65 16.71
CA ALA A 508 -17.95 -14.83 15.86
C ALA A 508 -19.32 -15.52 15.73
N CYS A 509 -20.01 -15.74 16.86
CA CYS A 509 -21.35 -16.31 16.88
C CYS A 509 -22.38 -15.39 16.20
N LEU A 510 -22.30 -14.07 16.42
CA LEU A 510 -23.19 -13.08 15.81
C LEU A 510 -23.05 -13.05 14.28
N ASN A 511 -21.82 -12.96 13.76
CA ASN A 511 -21.58 -13.02 12.31
C ASN A 511 -22.00 -14.36 11.70
N SER A 512 -21.71 -15.47 12.39
CA SER A 512 -22.12 -16.82 11.96
C SER A 512 -23.64 -16.95 11.94
N GLY A 513 -24.34 -16.43 12.95
CA GLY A 513 -25.80 -16.41 13.07
C GLY A 513 -26.47 -15.57 12.01
N LEU A 514 -26.04 -14.31 11.80
CA LEU A 514 -26.60 -13.43 10.76
C LEU A 514 -26.51 -14.06 9.37
N ARG A 515 -25.43 -14.79 9.06
CA ARG A 515 -25.28 -15.46 7.74
C ARG A 515 -26.26 -16.59 7.50
N ARG A 516 -26.83 -17.18 8.55
CA ARG A 516 -27.83 -18.25 8.47
C ARG A 516 -29.23 -17.69 8.17
N LEU A 517 -29.43 -16.40 8.40
CA LEU A 517 -30.70 -15.74 8.14
C LEU A 517 -30.90 -15.42 6.65
N PRO A 518 -32.17 -15.34 6.19
CA PRO A 518 -32.49 -15.00 4.81
C PRO A 518 -31.90 -13.65 4.40
N VAL A 519 -31.45 -13.57 3.14
CA VAL A 519 -30.96 -12.33 2.54
C VAL A 519 -32.14 -11.48 2.07
N HIS A 520 -32.12 -10.20 2.41
CA HIS A 520 -32.96 -9.18 1.81
C HIS A 520 -32.30 -8.55 0.59
N ARG A 521 -33.04 -8.44 -0.52
CA ARG A 521 -32.60 -7.75 -1.75
C ARG A 521 -33.64 -6.71 -2.14
N GLY A 522 -33.32 -5.45 -1.95
CA GLY A 522 -34.29 -4.38 -2.09
C GLY A 522 -33.89 -3.12 -1.36
N VAL A 523 -34.78 -2.13 -1.37
CA VAL A 523 -34.55 -0.87 -0.66
C VAL A 523 -34.88 -1.07 0.81
N VAL A 524 -33.96 -0.63 1.66
CA VAL A 524 -34.17 -0.51 3.11
C VAL A 524 -34.02 0.95 3.53
N TYR A 525 -34.68 1.28 4.63
CA TYR A 525 -34.88 2.62 5.14
C TYR A 525 -34.26 2.76 6.53
N ARG A 526 -33.59 3.88 6.77
CA ARG A 526 -33.07 4.25 8.08
C ARG A 526 -33.22 5.76 8.29
N PRO A 527 -34.19 6.22 9.10
CA PRO A 527 -34.28 7.60 9.53
C PRO A 527 -33.18 7.89 10.57
N ILE A 528 -32.32 8.87 10.32
CA ILE A 528 -31.20 9.23 11.20
C ILE A 528 -31.36 10.64 11.77
N ARG A 529 -30.62 10.94 12.86
CA ARG A 529 -30.48 12.26 13.47
C ARG A 529 -29.08 12.79 13.20
N LEU A 530 -28.95 13.99 12.62
CA LEU A 530 -27.67 14.70 12.53
C LEU A 530 -27.57 15.76 13.64
N SER A 531 -26.57 15.64 14.51
CA SER A 531 -26.34 16.55 15.63
C SER A 531 -25.84 17.92 15.16
N GLY A 532 -26.75 18.88 14.90
CA GLY A 532 -26.51 20.33 14.86
C GLY A 532 -25.28 20.88 14.10
N LYS A 533 -25.51 21.53 12.95
CA LYS A 533 -24.55 22.32 12.12
C LYS A 533 -23.50 21.53 11.32
N GLU A 534 -23.66 20.24 11.15
CA GLU A 534 -22.97 19.49 10.09
C GLU A 534 -23.86 19.48 8.86
N ASN A 535 -23.46 20.19 7.79
CA ASN A 535 -24.00 19.92 6.46
C ASN A 535 -23.89 18.41 6.21
N LEU A 536 -24.86 17.78 5.51
CA LEU A 536 -24.73 16.40 5.01
C LEU A 536 -23.35 16.22 4.35
N ALA A 537 -22.37 15.72 5.10
CA ALA A 537 -20.96 15.66 4.69
C ALA A 537 -20.68 14.41 3.84
N PHE A 538 -21.72 13.89 3.18
CA PHE A 538 -21.62 12.78 2.24
C PHE A 538 -21.26 13.35 0.87
N GLY A 539 -20.20 12.86 0.25
CA GLY A 539 -19.88 13.14 -1.14
C GLY A 539 -20.60 12.16 -2.07
N GLU A 540 -21.19 12.65 -3.17
CA GLU A 540 -21.62 11.73 -4.24
C GLU A 540 -20.43 10.89 -4.74
N GLY A 541 -20.64 9.59 -4.89
CA GLY A 541 -19.60 8.62 -5.25
C GLY A 541 -18.69 8.20 -4.09
N GLU A 542 -18.83 8.77 -2.89
CA GLU A 542 -18.11 8.36 -1.70
C GLU A 542 -18.48 6.95 -1.27
N VAL A 543 -17.54 6.23 -0.67
CA VAL A 543 -17.73 4.85 -0.19
C VAL A 543 -17.64 4.85 1.32
N LEU A 544 -18.78 4.58 1.93
CA LEU A 544 -18.96 4.52 3.36
C LEU A 544 -18.62 3.11 3.85
N THR A 545 -17.88 2.95 4.94
CA THR A 545 -17.60 1.64 5.57
C THR A 545 -18.11 1.66 6.99
N GLU A 546 -19.12 0.84 7.30
CA GLU A 546 -19.70 0.76 8.63
C GLU A 546 -18.78 -0.03 9.59
N PRO A 547 -18.25 0.57 10.67
CA PRO A 547 -17.39 -0.14 11.61
C PRO A 547 -18.15 -1.17 12.48
N GLY A 548 -19.40 -0.89 12.83
CA GLY A 548 -20.28 -1.75 13.63
C GLY A 548 -21.28 -2.53 12.79
N PHE A 549 -22.37 -3.02 13.38
CA PHE A 549 -23.46 -3.64 12.63
C PHE A 549 -24.52 -2.57 12.30
N LEU A 550 -25.03 -2.52 11.07
CA LEU A 550 -26.03 -1.51 10.69
C LEU A 550 -27.44 -2.11 10.73
N THR A 551 -28.32 -1.52 11.52
CA THR A 551 -29.74 -1.89 11.56
C THR A 551 -30.55 -1.03 10.59
N THR A 552 -31.48 -1.60 9.85
CA THR A 552 -32.37 -0.88 8.92
C THR A 552 -33.73 -1.57 8.89
N SER A 553 -34.72 -0.98 8.22
CA SER A 553 -36.03 -1.61 8.03
C SER A 553 -36.45 -1.59 6.56
N ALA A 554 -37.08 -2.65 6.07
CA ALA A 554 -37.71 -2.64 4.76
C ALA A 554 -39.08 -1.93 4.76
N THR A 555 -39.61 -1.57 5.94
CA THR A 555 -40.89 -0.86 6.09
C THR A 555 -40.77 0.58 5.57
N THR A 556 -41.43 0.87 4.45
CA THR A 556 -41.38 2.19 3.77
C THR A 556 -41.84 3.36 4.67
N GLY A 557 -42.78 3.14 5.58
CA GLY A 557 -43.33 4.16 6.46
C GLY A 557 -42.54 4.38 7.77
N ILE A 558 -41.44 3.66 8.02
CA ILE A 558 -40.74 3.74 9.31
C ILE A 558 -40.26 5.16 9.61
N ALA A 559 -40.54 5.63 10.83
CA ALA A 559 -40.11 6.93 11.33
C ALA A 559 -39.54 6.82 12.75
N VAL A 560 -38.48 7.58 13.03
CA VAL A 560 -37.88 7.69 14.36
C VAL A 560 -38.11 9.12 14.84
N PRO A 561 -38.69 9.35 16.03
CA PRO A 561 -38.88 10.70 16.55
C PRO A 561 -37.57 11.52 16.51
N GLY A 562 -37.62 12.75 16.00
CA GLY A 562 -36.46 13.63 15.91
C GLY A 562 -35.46 13.30 14.78
N SER A 563 -35.70 12.29 13.94
CA SER A 563 -34.89 12.09 12.73
C SER A 563 -35.11 13.20 11.71
N ASP A 564 -34.04 13.71 11.11
CA ASP A 564 -34.04 14.82 10.16
C ASP A 564 -33.49 14.44 8.78
N VAL A 565 -32.92 13.25 8.61
CA VAL A 565 -32.43 12.72 7.33
C VAL A 565 -32.91 11.29 7.08
N ASP A 566 -33.30 10.98 5.84
CA ASP A 566 -33.68 9.64 5.41
C ASP A 566 -32.53 8.94 4.64
N LEU A 567 -32.00 7.83 5.16
CA LEU A 567 -31.10 6.97 4.40
C LEU A 567 -31.88 5.88 3.67
N LEU A 568 -31.68 5.79 2.35
CA LEU A 568 -32.23 4.73 1.52
C LEU A 568 -31.08 3.91 0.96
N ILE A 569 -31.01 2.64 1.36
CA ILE A 569 -29.93 1.74 0.97
C ILE A 569 -30.48 0.65 0.07
N TRP A 570 -29.90 0.47 -1.12
CA TRP A 570 -30.14 -0.72 -1.93
C TRP A 570 -29.33 -1.89 -1.35
N SER A 571 -30.02 -2.76 -0.61
CA SER A 571 -29.48 -3.96 0.00
C SER A 571 -29.33 -5.10 -1.01
N ARG A 572 -28.22 -5.82 -0.90
CA ARG A 572 -27.87 -7.04 -1.65
C ARG A 572 -27.68 -8.24 -0.74
N ASN A 573 -27.16 -8.03 0.47
CA ASN A 573 -26.77 -9.09 1.40
C ASN A 573 -27.20 -8.83 2.86
N GLY A 574 -27.99 -7.78 3.11
CA GLY A 574 -28.60 -7.53 4.43
C GLY A 574 -29.45 -8.72 4.88
N ARG A 575 -29.54 -8.95 6.19
CA ARG A 575 -30.12 -10.16 6.78
C ARG A 575 -31.43 -9.86 7.47
N ARG A 576 -32.48 -10.60 7.08
CA ARG A 576 -33.83 -10.49 7.67
C ARG A 576 -33.85 -11.12 9.05
N THR A 577 -34.27 -10.38 10.07
CA THR A 577 -34.30 -10.87 11.46
C THR A 577 -35.70 -11.24 11.95
N ASP A 578 -36.75 -10.95 11.17
CA ASP A 578 -38.16 -11.21 11.49
C ASP A 578 -38.45 -12.65 11.95
N GLU A 579 -37.76 -13.63 11.36
CA GLU A 579 -37.96 -15.06 11.63
C GLU A 579 -37.51 -15.48 13.04
N LEU A 580 -36.74 -14.64 13.74
CA LEU A 580 -36.27 -14.94 15.11
C LEU A 580 -37.30 -14.62 16.19
N GLY A 581 -38.44 -13.99 15.84
CA GLY A 581 -39.58 -13.79 16.74
C GLY A 581 -39.28 -12.99 18.00
N VAL A 582 -38.15 -12.26 18.03
CA VAL A 582 -37.85 -11.30 19.10
C VAL A 582 -38.75 -10.09 18.87
N ALA A 583 -39.39 -9.57 19.93
CA ALA A 583 -40.17 -8.33 19.83
C ALA A 583 -39.24 -7.21 19.34
N GLY A 584 -39.36 -6.87 18.05
CA GLY A 584 -38.34 -6.14 17.30
C GLY A 584 -38.94 -5.19 16.28
N LEU A 585 -38.07 -4.53 15.52
CA LEU A 585 -38.44 -3.62 14.45
C LEU A 585 -39.18 -4.38 13.34
N SER A 586 -40.22 -3.76 12.74
CA SER A 586 -40.95 -4.37 11.62
C SER A 586 -40.06 -4.46 10.38
N GLU A 587 -39.96 -5.66 9.80
CA GLU A 587 -39.11 -5.96 8.64
C GLU A 587 -37.65 -5.53 8.85
N GLU A 588 -37.07 -5.92 9.98
CA GLU A 588 -35.74 -5.52 10.40
C GLU A 588 -34.65 -6.23 9.58
N ILE A 589 -33.74 -5.43 9.03
CA ILE A 589 -32.63 -5.86 8.20
C ILE A 589 -31.31 -5.42 8.83
N VAL A 590 -30.44 -6.37 9.15
CA VAL A 590 -29.13 -6.11 9.73
C VAL A 590 -28.02 -6.36 8.72
N PHE A 591 -27.11 -5.40 8.58
CA PHE A 591 -25.86 -5.56 7.84
C PHE A 591 -24.72 -5.88 8.80
N SER A 592 -23.84 -6.78 8.38
CA SER A 592 -22.64 -7.13 9.13
C SER A 592 -21.67 -5.96 9.25
N ALA A 593 -20.79 -6.03 10.25
CA ALA A 593 -19.69 -5.09 10.34
C ALA A 593 -18.77 -5.08 9.12
N LYS A 594 -18.22 -3.89 8.84
CA LYS A 594 -17.40 -3.56 7.67
C LYS A 594 -18.16 -3.61 6.34
N THR A 595 -19.50 -3.59 6.37
CA THR A 595 -20.29 -3.45 5.13
C THR A 595 -20.00 -2.09 4.49
N ARG A 596 -19.83 -2.10 3.17
CA ARG A 596 -19.49 -0.90 2.39
C ARG A 596 -20.70 -0.42 1.59
N PHE A 597 -20.96 0.88 1.61
CA PHE A 597 -22.07 1.52 0.90
C PHE A 597 -21.54 2.67 0.04
N LYS A 598 -21.85 2.69 -1.27
CA LYS A 598 -21.52 3.84 -2.14
C LYS A 598 -22.66 4.84 -2.14
N VAL A 599 -22.35 6.11 -1.89
CA VAL A 599 -23.30 7.23 -2.03
C VAL A 599 -23.55 7.46 -3.52
N LEU A 600 -24.79 7.30 -3.95
CA LEU A 600 -25.20 7.46 -5.34
C LEU A 600 -25.74 8.85 -5.63
N ALA A 601 -26.47 9.45 -4.68
CA ALA A 601 -26.99 10.80 -4.81
C ALA A 601 -27.41 11.36 -3.45
N LEU A 602 -27.47 12.68 -3.37
CA LEU A 602 -28.12 13.42 -2.29
C LEU A 602 -29.40 14.06 -2.81
N ASP A 603 -30.46 13.99 -2.02
CA ASP A 603 -31.72 14.69 -2.26
C ASP A 603 -31.94 15.67 -1.10
N PHE A 604 -32.09 16.95 -1.42
CA PHE A 604 -32.20 18.01 -0.43
C PHE A 604 -33.65 18.46 -0.17
N GLU A 605 -34.65 17.84 -0.82
CA GLU A 605 -36.05 18.12 -0.49
C GLU A 605 -36.38 17.61 0.90
N SER A 606 -37.18 18.35 1.66
CA SER A 606 -37.46 18.03 3.07
C SER A 606 -38.40 16.80 3.24
N PRO A 607 -38.03 15.80 4.07
CA PRO A 607 -36.74 15.64 4.74
C PRO A 607 -35.66 15.16 3.75
N PRO A 608 -34.44 15.73 3.83
CA PRO A 608 -33.34 15.36 2.94
C PRO A 608 -33.05 13.86 3.02
N ALA A 609 -32.56 13.31 1.91
CA ALA A 609 -32.27 11.89 1.79
C ALA A 609 -30.89 11.60 1.17
N VAL A 610 -30.26 10.52 1.62
CA VAL A 610 -29.02 9.99 1.04
C VAL A 610 -29.33 8.64 0.41
N LEU A 611 -29.02 8.52 -0.88
CA LEU A 611 -29.28 7.32 -1.66
C LEU A 611 -28.00 6.50 -1.78
N LEU A 612 -28.01 5.30 -1.22
CA LEU A 612 -26.84 4.45 -1.02
C LEU A 612 -27.02 3.10 -1.71
N ARG A 613 -25.93 2.50 -2.14
CA ARG A 613 -25.90 1.12 -2.64
C ARG A 613 -24.90 0.28 -1.88
N GLU A 614 -25.32 -0.88 -1.40
CA GLU A 614 -24.41 -1.88 -0.84
C GLU A 614 -23.44 -2.39 -1.94
N LEU A 615 -22.14 -2.32 -1.64
CA LEU A 615 -21.08 -2.86 -2.49
C LEU A 615 -20.83 -4.33 -2.16
N HIS A 616 -20.52 -5.13 -3.17
CA HIS A 616 -20.04 -6.49 -2.91
C HIS A 616 -18.70 -6.44 -2.13
N PRO A 617 -18.39 -7.38 -1.22
CA PRO A 617 -17.12 -7.39 -0.48
C PRO A 617 -15.87 -7.31 -1.37
N ASP A 618 -15.95 -7.90 -2.57
CA ASP A 618 -14.85 -7.97 -3.55
C ASP A 618 -14.95 -6.87 -4.64
N GLU A 619 -15.99 -6.02 -4.60
CA GLU A 619 -16.19 -4.93 -5.57
C GLU A 619 -15.33 -3.72 -5.20
N ILE A 620 -14.47 -3.29 -6.12
CA ILE A 620 -13.61 -2.13 -5.95
C ILE A 620 -14.22 -0.98 -6.74
N PRO A 621 -14.77 0.06 -6.10
CA PRO A 621 -15.30 1.22 -6.80
C PRO A 621 -14.13 2.01 -7.40
N TYR A 622 -13.91 1.86 -8.71
CA TYR A 622 -12.74 2.38 -9.44
C TYR A 622 -12.68 3.92 -9.56
N SER A 623 -13.78 4.60 -9.22
CA SER A 623 -13.91 6.06 -9.28
C SER A 623 -15.10 6.54 -8.45
N ARG A 624 -15.11 7.83 -8.10
CA ARG A 624 -16.31 8.52 -7.59
C ARG A 624 -17.42 8.67 -8.66
N ILE A 625 -17.11 8.43 -9.93
CA ILE A 625 -18.10 8.43 -11.01
C ILE A 625 -19.04 7.22 -10.85
N LEU A 626 -20.33 7.44 -11.12
CA LEU A 626 -21.35 6.40 -11.10
C LEU A 626 -21.25 5.54 -12.37
N ASP A 627 -21.18 4.23 -12.20
CA ASP A 627 -21.22 3.28 -13.33
C ASP A 627 -22.65 2.94 -13.77
N THR A 628 -22.80 2.06 -14.75
CA THR A 628 -24.12 1.64 -15.26
C THR A 628 -24.97 0.92 -14.21
N THR A 629 -24.36 0.20 -13.26
CA THR A 629 -25.06 -0.46 -12.15
C THR A 629 -25.53 0.58 -11.13
N ASP A 630 -24.69 1.55 -10.81
CA ASP A 630 -25.02 2.68 -9.94
C ASP A 630 -26.21 3.46 -10.48
N VAL A 631 -26.21 3.82 -11.76
CA VAL A 631 -27.31 4.57 -12.39
C VAL A 631 -28.62 3.77 -12.37
N ALA A 632 -28.56 2.45 -12.61
CA ALA A 632 -29.73 1.58 -12.57
C ALA A 632 -30.31 1.44 -11.14
N VAL A 633 -29.45 1.36 -10.13
CA VAL A 633 -29.86 1.31 -8.71
C VAL A 633 -30.38 2.66 -8.25
N LEU A 634 -29.72 3.76 -8.59
CA LEU A 634 -30.16 5.13 -8.28
C LEU A 634 -31.59 5.39 -8.79
N SER A 635 -31.89 4.94 -10.01
CA SER A 635 -33.24 5.04 -10.59
C SER A 635 -34.31 4.31 -9.76
N LYS A 636 -33.94 3.17 -9.13
CA LYS A 636 -34.85 2.43 -8.23
C LYS A 636 -34.99 3.11 -6.87
N LEU A 637 -33.90 3.67 -6.35
CA LEU A 637 -33.89 4.40 -5.08
C LEU A 637 -34.72 5.69 -5.16
N ARG A 638 -34.64 6.45 -6.25
CA ARG A 638 -35.50 7.64 -6.47
C ARG A 638 -36.99 7.29 -6.43
N ARG A 639 -37.41 6.24 -7.17
CA ARG A 639 -38.81 5.76 -7.09
C ARG A 639 -39.22 5.31 -5.69
N ALA A 640 -38.28 4.75 -4.91
CA ALA A 640 -38.54 4.34 -3.55
C ALA A 640 -38.64 5.55 -2.59
N LEU A 641 -37.90 6.62 -2.85
CA LEU A 641 -37.98 7.90 -2.15
C LEU A 641 -39.35 8.56 -2.40
N ASP A 642 -39.81 8.61 -3.65
CA ASP A 642 -41.12 9.16 -4.01
C ASP A 642 -42.25 8.43 -3.26
N ARG A 643 -42.20 7.09 -3.26
CA ARG A 643 -43.17 6.27 -2.51
C ARG A 643 -43.10 6.53 -1.01
N ARG A 644 -41.90 6.69 -0.45
CA ARG A 644 -41.70 6.99 0.98
C ARG A 644 -42.29 8.35 1.34
N ARG A 645 -42.11 9.37 0.50
CA ARG A 645 -42.69 10.71 0.69
C ARG A 645 -44.23 10.67 0.66
N ALA A 646 -44.82 9.80 -0.15
CA ALA A 646 -46.27 9.62 -0.23
C ALA A 646 -46.86 8.68 0.85
N SER A 647 -46.03 7.98 1.64
CA SER A 647 -46.48 6.99 2.61
C SER A 647 -46.75 7.61 3.98
N ALA A 648 -47.77 7.11 4.68
CA ALA A 648 -48.00 7.44 6.08
C ALA A 648 -46.79 6.99 6.94
N ARG A 649 -46.34 7.88 7.83
CA ARG A 649 -45.20 7.60 8.73
C ARG A 649 -45.70 6.89 9.99
N VAL A 650 -45.04 5.79 10.35
CA VAL A 650 -45.31 5.00 11.56
C VAL A 650 -44.11 5.17 12.49
N ALA A 651 -44.34 5.82 13.62
CA ALA A 651 -43.30 6.09 14.61
C ALA A 651 -42.93 4.82 15.38
N VAL A 652 -41.63 4.54 15.48
CA VAL A 652 -41.10 3.52 16.38
C VAL A 652 -41.27 4.00 17.82
N THR A 653 -41.95 3.22 18.66
CA THR A 653 -42.25 3.61 20.05
C THR A 653 -41.21 3.15 21.07
N ASP A 654 -40.47 2.08 20.77
CA ASP A 654 -39.46 1.52 21.66
C ASP A 654 -38.15 2.32 21.60
N GLU A 655 -37.62 2.74 22.76
CA GLU A 655 -36.45 3.61 22.87
C GLU A 655 -35.16 2.96 22.35
N ASP A 656 -35.00 1.66 22.59
CA ASP A 656 -33.82 0.90 22.17
C ASP A 656 -33.84 0.71 20.64
N GLN A 657 -35.00 0.41 20.06
CA GLN A 657 -35.20 0.39 18.60
C GLN A 657 -34.97 1.76 17.96
N GLN A 658 -35.43 2.85 18.60
CA GLN A 658 -35.16 4.21 18.14
C GLN A 658 -33.65 4.50 18.15
N ALA A 659 -32.94 4.21 19.23
CA ALA A 659 -31.50 4.46 19.36
C ALA A 659 -30.71 3.73 18.27
N ARG A 660 -31.06 2.46 17.99
CA ARG A 660 -30.39 1.66 16.96
C ARG A 660 -30.60 2.17 15.56
N LEU A 661 -31.72 2.83 15.26
CA LEU A 661 -32.04 3.39 13.94
C LEU A 661 -31.59 4.84 13.76
N ALA A 662 -31.57 5.62 14.86
CA ALA A 662 -31.33 7.06 14.85
C ALA A 662 -29.88 7.46 14.53
N GLU A 663 -28.90 6.61 14.82
CA GLU A 663 -27.49 6.98 14.64
C GLU A 663 -27.08 7.00 13.16
N PRO A 664 -26.32 8.00 12.69
CA PRO A 664 -25.78 7.97 11.34
C PRO A 664 -24.78 6.79 11.17
N PRO A 665 -24.65 6.22 9.96
CA PRO A 665 -23.52 5.36 9.62
C PRO A 665 -22.23 6.13 9.88
N GLN A 666 -21.29 5.51 10.57
CA GLN A 666 -20.07 6.21 11.01
C GLN A 666 -19.03 6.20 9.88
N THR A 667 -18.87 7.32 9.17
CA THR A 667 -17.88 7.47 8.08
C THR A 667 -17.38 8.89 7.96
N MET A 668 -16.11 9.20 7.70
CA MET A 668 -14.87 8.43 7.49
C MET A 668 -13.81 8.95 8.49
N SER A 669 -12.76 8.17 8.78
CA SER A 669 -11.46 8.80 9.03
C SER A 669 -11.09 9.62 7.78
N PRO A 670 -10.95 10.95 7.87
CA PRO A 670 -10.56 11.74 6.73
C PRO A 670 -9.12 11.40 6.37
N THR A 671 -8.92 11.01 5.11
CA THR A 671 -7.84 11.59 4.30
C THR A 671 -7.69 13.07 4.67
N SER A 672 -6.57 13.45 5.27
CA SER A 672 -6.20 14.85 5.54
C SER A 672 -4.69 15.02 5.54
#